data_AF-A0A812HSR8-F1
#
_entry.id   AF-A0A812HSR8-F1
#
_cell.length_a   1.000
_cell.length_b   1.000
_cell.length_c   1.000
_cell.angle_alpha   90.00
_cell.angle_beta   90.00
_cell.angle_gamma   90.00
#
_symmetry.space_group_name_H-M   'P 1'
#
loop_
_entity.id
_entity.type
_entity.pdbx_description
1 polymer ?
#
loop_
_entity_poly.entity_id
_entity_poly.type
_entity_poly.pdbx_seq_one_letter_code
_entity_poly.pdbx_strand_id
1 'polypeptide(L)'
;MGCLCCCCNSPKHDEEGKKFSKGGDNDLSNGPVASRGCTDAWCLIVLLAAWMAYIVVTVAGRLQDGAPAKLYLPRDYSGAYCDFEQNWNNGPNLKGFSFLSYTMNATATTDVIVKALLCSSASSDALQSLYSAEAYNEYLCDCCLTPCAKCEGSFDVGGDLDPTNLQGSITSKIGELKGSANPGDLFSGGGANGDMFTEMWNEATKYFNMVCLKSCNENFATMNASTDTIREWTYTMSEDDDLKKHWDALTAGGPAFIKDSISQFTFKALPESVCPYNASKCIPFPGVEFGELYGGYCSFKMGAEVVAAMGQAASEIFESTGLASFQDSSSETIGKWMGDFENSLPAFILVALCSFLIGFIYLVLLRFLIKFCVWFAVLLVFLMLVIGGGLCWIRSRQCQGAGLLETGQQMAVSIAVTAQTAADNAMSGTQAVSEAMTGDGADYRGVQTRTKNGYQCEQWGQGNAAAYNTSTYPNSGLVNNFCRNPYQTGSTNVAATIWCFTTDTSVTWETCTPVGVIAPECAAGYAITNNEVRIVLEVVGYILWVIASIYFILVCCLVDRIRLAIAVNQVAASFVKDTPRILVMPILQAVIGILWILLWALSASFLLSQVPEDYTPKAGLRLILPCLEDSVQRMLLHQEAFTSYDEAFGTVTWWRLVHMIFDNFRPPVCQSKANVSGKCTDKWPTGGVWKSESCDLVNGTYACWRCSPPRYVFDWRFAVSFFVFLWNNALNIAIGQCLIAGAVGIWFFTSNSDKGTKRVIAQSTWNVFRYHLGSLAFGSFIIAVIQFIRYLMKYYEKLARQVFHQERRPWTWTRKQAKAAKNRVLVLVLKVLQCCIWCFEKCVKFLNKNAYIQIALMGTNFCVSAKKAFFLILRNAFRFGTVAILGTMIHAIGFLFIIASSVALGYLILTGLYPDISPAVCLIIYGCTAYVASTSVLNVFGLAVDTTLQCFIACEEMELGGDFVPSSMSRWLDKSKPIVDEDD
;
A
#
# COMPACT_ATOMS: atom_id res chain seq x y z
N MET A 1 19.76 -22.55 27.09
CA MET A 1 20.02 -21.79 25.85
C MET A 1 21.46 -21.27 25.81
N GLY A 2 22.43 -22.12 26.15
CA GLY A 2 23.85 -21.88 25.93
C GLY A 2 24.35 -22.80 24.81
N CYS A 3 25.42 -22.39 24.13
CA CYS A 3 26.21 -23.21 23.19
C CYS A 3 25.59 -23.57 21.83
N LEU A 4 25.50 -22.59 20.92
CA LEU A 4 25.56 -22.85 19.46
C LEU A 4 26.62 -21.99 18.73
N CYS A 5 27.47 -21.26 19.46
CA CYS A 5 28.59 -20.46 18.93
C CYS A 5 29.96 -21.11 19.20
N CYS A 6 30.19 -22.32 18.69
CA CYS A 6 31.56 -22.86 18.59
C CYS A 6 32.28 -22.23 17.38
N CYS A 7 32.72 -20.98 17.52
CA CYS A 7 33.73 -20.33 16.64
C CYS A 7 34.49 -19.18 17.32
N CYS A 8 34.21 -18.85 18.59
CA CYS A 8 35.07 -17.94 19.35
C CYS A 8 36.29 -18.71 19.84
N ASN A 9 37.37 -18.69 19.06
CA ASN A 9 38.69 -19.03 19.58
C ASN A 9 38.96 -18.11 20.80
N SER A 10 39.51 -18.70 21.86
CA SER A 10 39.64 -18.11 23.20
C SER A 10 40.08 -16.64 23.17
N PRO A 11 39.37 -15.72 23.86
CA PRO A 11 39.88 -14.37 24.03
C PRO A 11 41.14 -14.46 24.91
N LYS A 12 42.28 -13.93 24.43
CA LYS A 12 43.16 -13.23 25.37
C LYS A 12 42.27 -12.22 26.07
N HIS A 13 42.38 -12.10 27.40
CA HIS A 13 41.54 -11.24 28.25
C HIS A 13 41.37 -9.81 27.68
N ASP A 14 40.43 -9.63 26.75
CA ASP A 14 40.05 -8.33 26.20
C ASP A 14 39.02 -7.74 27.15
N GLU A 15 39.52 -7.00 28.14
CA GLU A 15 38.71 -6.22 29.06
C GLU A 15 37.73 -5.32 28.30
N GLU A 16 36.49 -5.32 28.75
CA GLU A 16 35.36 -4.75 28.02
C GLU A 16 35.49 -3.23 27.85
N GLY A 17 35.40 -2.74 26.61
CA GLY A 17 35.25 -1.31 26.35
C GLY A 17 36.53 -0.47 26.37
N LYS A 18 37.72 -1.04 26.13
CA LYS A 18 38.94 -0.22 25.96
C LYS A 18 38.81 0.82 24.83
N LYS A 19 39.32 2.03 25.07
CA LYS A 19 39.51 3.10 24.06
C LYS A 19 40.58 2.69 23.05
N PHE A 20 40.60 3.33 21.87
CA PHE A 20 41.73 3.22 20.96
C PHE A 20 42.99 3.72 21.68
N SER A 21 44.11 3.01 21.51
CA SER A 21 45.36 3.30 22.24
C SER A 21 46.56 3.02 21.34
N LYS A 22 47.50 3.96 21.28
CA LYS A 22 48.75 3.81 20.52
C LYS A 22 49.58 2.63 21.04
N GLY A 23 50.04 1.75 20.15
CA GLY A 23 50.84 0.56 20.48
C GLY A 23 50.07 -0.60 21.15
N GLY A 24 48.74 -0.49 21.32
CA GLY A 24 47.90 -1.56 21.86
C GLY A 24 47.19 -2.40 20.79
N ASP A 25 46.36 -3.36 21.21
CA ASP A 25 45.59 -4.24 20.29
C ASP A 25 44.56 -3.48 19.43
N ASN A 26 44.28 -2.21 19.77
CA ASN A 26 43.39 -1.31 19.03
C ASN A 26 44.13 -0.15 18.35
N ASP A 27 45.39 -0.32 17.96
CA ASP A 27 46.17 0.75 17.33
C ASP A 27 45.83 0.92 15.84
N LEU A 28 45.49 2.16 15.45
CA LEU A 28 45.27 2.59 14.05
C LEU A 28 46.23 3.71 13.63
N SER A 29 47.33 3.93 14.37
CA SER A 29 48.30 5.01 14.12
C SER A 29 48.95 4.96 12.74
N ASN A 30 49.10 3.77 12.16
CA ASN A 30 49.60 3.56 10.80
C ASN A 30 48.47 3.30 9.78
N GLY A 31 47.24 3.66 10.13
CA GLY A 31 46.03 3.36 9.37
C GLY A 31 45.43 2.00 9.70
N PRO A 32 44.52 1.48 8.84
CA PRO A 32 43.88 0.19 9.05
C PRO A 32 44.91 -0.92 9.21
N VAL A 33 44.67 -1.85 10.14
CA VAL A 33 45.64 -2.90 10.53
C VAL A 33 46.14 -3.65 9.29
N ALA A 34 47.46 -3.74 9.12
CA ALA A 34 48.09 -4.33 7.93
C ALA A 34 48.16 -5.87 8.00
N SER A 35 48.43 -6.45 9.18
CA SER A 35 48.44 -7.90 9.39
C SER A 35 47.05 -8.40 9.74
N ARG A 36 46.42 -9.17 8.84
CA ARG A 36 45.04 -9.65 8.98
C ARG A 36 44.96 -11.17 8.89
N GLY A 37 44.18 -11.77 9.77
CA GLY A 37 43.81 -13.18 9.70
C GLY A 37 42.49 -13.40 8.95
N CYS A 38 42.26 -14.61 8.44
CA CYS A 38 40.93 -14.99 7.94
C CYS A 38 39.93 -14.99 9.10
N THR A 39 38.79 -14.34 8.92
CA THR A 39 37.75 -14.21 9.94
C THR A 39 36.53 -15.06 9.59
N ASP A 40 35.98 -15.75 10.60
CA ASP A 40 34.73 -16.54 10.52
C ASP A 40 34.64 -17.49 9.31
N ALA A 41 35.75 -18.16 8.95
CA ALA A 41 35.85 -18.99 7.74
C ALA A 41 34.83 -20.15 7.67
N TRP A 42 34.39 -20.67 8.82
CA TRP A 42 33.32 -21.67 8.91
C TRP A 42 32.02 -21.19 8.26
N CYS A 43 31.68 -19.91 8.38
CA CYS A 43 30.45 -19.36 7.79
C CYS A 43 30.46 -19.40 6.25
N LEU A 44 31.64 -19.42 5.62
CA LEU A 44 31.76 -19.65 4.18
C LEU A 44 31.40 -21.09 3.81
N ILE A 45 31.76 -22.07 4.64
CA ILE A 45 31.38 -23.48 4.42
C ILE A 45 29.85 -23.62 4.49
N VAL A 46 29.21 -22.98 5.47
CA VAL A 46 27.74 -22.97 5.59
C VAL A 46 27.09 -22.29 4.38
N LEU A 47 27.64 -21.18 3.90
CA LEU A 47 27.14 -20.50 2.71
C LEU A 47 27.23 -21.38 1.45
N LEU A 48 28.37 -22.06 1.26
CA LEU A 48 28.56 -22.99 0.14
C LEU A 48 27.59 -24.18 0.22
N ALA A 49 27.37 -24.73 1.41
CA ALA A 49 26.37 -25.78 1.64
C ALA A 49 24.95 -25.29 1.30
N ALA A 50 24.61 -24.03 1.65
CA ALA A 50 23.33 -23.43 1.30
C ALA A 50 23.16 -23.24 -0.22
N TRP A 51 24.21 -22.86 -0.94
CA TRP A 51 24.20 -22.81 -2.41
C TRP A 51 24.02 -24.20 -3.04
N MET A 52 24.68 -25.22 -2.50
CA MET A 52 24.47 -26.60 -2.95
C MET A 52 23.03 -27.06 -2.71
N ALA A 53 22.45 -26.77 -1.54
CA ALA A 53 21.05 -27.08 -1.25
C ALA A 53 20.09 -26.35 -2.21
N TYR A 54 20.35 -25.07 -2.51
CA TYR A 54 19.59 -24.30 -3.50
C TYR A 54 19.60 -24.96 -4.88
N ILE A 55 20.77 -25.39 -5.35
CA ILE A 55 20.92 -26.06 -6.66
C ILE A 55 20.14 -27.38 -6.66
N VAL A 56 20.33 -28.21 -5.63
CA VAL A 56 19.66 -29.51 -5.51
C VAL A 56 18.14 -29.35 -5.53
N VAL A 57 17.60 -28.43 -4.74
CA VAL A 57 16.16 -28.18 -4.66
C VAL A 57 15.60 -27.65 -5.99
N THR A 58 16.32 -26.74 -6.65
CA THR A 58 15.89 -26.16 -7.93
C THR A 58 15.90 -27.21 -9.04
N VAL A 59 16.94 -28.04 -9.12
CA VAL A 59 17.06 -29.11 -10.11
C VAL A 59 16.01 -30.19 -9.86
N ALA A 60 15.84 -30.63 -8.60
CA ALA A 60 14.78 -31.58 -8.24
C ALA A 60 13.39 -31.05 -8.62
N GLY A 61 13.14 -29.77 -8.37
CA GLY A 61 11.87 -29.16 -8.72
C GLY A 61 11.61 -29.00 -10.22
N ARG A 62 12.66 -28.83 -11.02
CA ARG A 62 12.58 -28.84 -12.48
C ARG A 62 12.26 -30.23 -13.05
N LEU A 63 12.78 -31.29 -12.43
CA LEU A 63 12.60 -32.67 -12.90
C LEU A 63 11.24 -33.28 -12.49
N GLN A 64 10.53 -32.70 -11.52
CA GLN A 64 9.26 -33.20 -10.97
C GLN A 64 8.05 -32.35 -11.42
N ASP A 65 7.86 -32.15 -12.73
CA ASP A 65 6.69 -31.48 -13.33
C ASP A 65 6.60 -29.94 -13.24
N GLY A 66 7.70 -29.27 -12.86
CA GLY A 66 7.80 -27.81 -12.88
C GLY A 66 7.72 -27.24 -14.30
N ALA A 67 6.61 -26.59 -14.64
CA ALA A 67 6.38 -25.97 -15.94
C ALA A 67 6.01 -24.48 -15.76
N PRO A 68 6.95 -23.54 -15.98
CA PRO A 68 6.72 -22.10 -15.77
C PRO A 68 5.51 -21.54 -16.55
N ALA A 69 5.15 -22.14 -17.68
CA ALA A 69 3.97 -21.79 -18.47
C ALA A 69 2.68 -21.77 -17.63
N LYS A 70 2.54 -22.70 -16.67
CA LYS A 70 1.39 -22.79 -15.76
C LYS A 70 1.17 -21.53 -14.91
N LEU A 71 2.16 -20.66 -14.76
CA LEU A 71 2.04 -19.45 -13.94
C LEU A 71 1.23 -18.35 -14.64
N TYR A 72 1.30 -18.24 -15.96
CA TYR A 72 0.65 -17.17 -16.73
C TYR A 72 -0.49 -17.65 -17.63
N LEU A 73 -0.53 -18.94 -17.99
CA LEU A 73 -1.63 -19.49 -18.79
C LEU A 73 -2.99 -19.34 -18.07
N PRO A 74 -4.08 -19.04 -18.82
CA PRO A 74 -5.41 -19.00 -18.25
C PRO A 74 -5.91 -20.39 -17.85
N ARG A 75 -6.94 -20.42 -16.99
CA ARG A 75 -7.56 -21.66 -16.49
C ARG A 75 -9.05 -21.70 -16.83
N ASP A 76 -9.53 -22.90 -17.17
CA ASP A 76 -10.95 -23.17 -17.39
C ASP A 76 -11.75 -23.28 -16.08
N TYR A 77 -13.04 -23.60 -16.17
CA TYR A 77 -13.94 -23.83 -15.03
C TYR A 77 -13.46 -24.96 -14.10
N SER A 78 -12.74 -25.95 -14.63
CA SER A 78 -12.26 -27.10 -13.87
C SER A 78 -10.94 -26.79 -13.17
N GLY A 79 -10.20 -25.76 -13.60
CA GLY A 79 -8.86 -25.40 -13.15
C GLY A 79 -7.73 -25.99 -14.01
N ALA A 80 -8.06 -26.58 -15.17
CA ALA A 80 -7.12 -27.00 -16.20
C ALA A 80 -6.57 -25.78 -16.97
N TYR A 81 -5.33 -25.88 -17.45
CA TYR A 81 -4.66 -24.80 -18.17
C TYR A 81 -4.95 -24.89 -19.68
N CYS A 82 -5.33 -23.77 -20.29
CA CYS A 82 -5.45 -23.68 -21.74
C CYS A 82 -4.06 -23.83 -22.41
N ASP A 83 -4.03 -24.32 -23.65
CA ASP A 83 -2.81 -24.69 -24.42
C ASP A 83 -1.83 -25.63 -23.71
N PHE A 84 -2.33 -26.52 -22.85
CA PHE A 84 -1.52 -27.46 -22.08
C PHE A 84 -1.88 -28.92 -22.42
N GLU A 85 -0.84 -29.73 -22.66
CA GLU A 85 -0.99 -31.09 -23.21
C GLU A 85 -1.52 -32.11 -22.18
N GLN A 86 -1.00 -32.07 -20.96
CA GLN A 86 -1.39 -32.98 -19.88
C GLN A 86 -1.83 -32.18 -18.65
N ASN A 87 -3.14 -32.00 -18.53
CA ASN A 87 -3.74 -31.36 -17.37
C ASN A 87 -3.84 -32.32 -16.18
N TRP A 88 -3.90 -31.76 -14.97
CA TRP A 88 -3.87 -32.51 -13.72
C TRP A 88 -5.13 -33.35 -13.46
N ASN A 89 -6.22 -33.14 -14.20
CA ASN A 89 -7.56 -33.68 -13.94
C ASN A 89 -8.02 -34.79 -14.91
N ASN A 90 -7.11 -35.41 -15.70
CA ASN A 90 -7.46 -36.38 -16.75
C ASN A 90 -8.53 -35.86 -17.75
N GLY A 91 -8.71 -34.54 -17.86
CA GLY A 91 -9.64 -33.90 -18.78
C GLY A 91 -9.17 -33.97 -20.25
N PRO A 92 -9.90 -33.34 -21.18
CA PRO A 92 -9.51 -33.29 -22.58
C PRO A 92 -8.13 -32.65 -22.74
N ASN A 93 -7.37 -33.08 -23.76
CA ASN A 93 -6.12 -32.45 -24.11
C ASN A 93 -6.41 -31.04 -24.66
N LEU A 94 -5.93 -30.01 -23.98
CA LEU A 94 -6.20 -28.60 -24.32
C LEU A 94 -5.11 -27.98 -25.19
N LYS A 95 -4.15 -28.78 -25.68
CA LYS A 95 -3.10 -28.29 -26.58
C LYS A 95 -3.72 -27.78 -27.90
N GLY A 96 -3.39 -26.55 -28.28
CA GLY A 96 -3.98 -25.88 -29.44
C GLY A 96 -5.29 -25.13 -29.15
N PHE A 97 -5.84 -25.24 -27.94
CA PHE A 97 -6.95 -24.42 -27.45
C PHE A 97 -6.41 -23.32 -26.54
N SER A 98 -5.87 -22.26 -27.14
CA SER A 98 -5.05 -21.26 -26.44
C SER A 98 -5.82 -20.11 -25.81
N PHE A 99 -7.10 -19.96 -26.13
CA PHE A 99 -7.88 -18.79 -25.71
C PHE A 99 -8.89 -19.15 -24.64
N LEU A 100 -8.91 -18.41 -23.53
CA LEU A 100 -9.98 -18.51 -22.54
C LEU A 100 -11.16 -17.65 -22.98
N SER A 101 -12.34 -18.26 -23.06
CA SER A 101 -13.60 -17.59 -23.35
C SER A 101 -14.68 -18.02 -22.35
N TYR A 102 -15.84 -17.39 -22.46
CA TYR A 102 -16.98 -17.61 -21.61
C TYR A 102 -18.19 -18.02 -22.45
N THR A 103 -18.72 -19.20 -22.17
CA THR A 103 -19.94 -19.72 -22.80
C THR A 103 -21.11 -19.60 -21.83
N MET A 104 -22.34 -19.60 -22.33
CA MET A 104 -23.52 -19.57 -21.48
C MET A 104 -23.59 -20.87 -20.66
N ASN A 105 -23.80 -20.74 -19.35
CA ASN A 105 -24.16 -21.87 -18.49
C ASN A 105 -25.65 -22.16 -18.63
N ALA A 106 -26.02 -22.78 -19.75
CA ALA A 106 -27.41 -23.05 -20.08
C ALA A 106 -28.13 -23.85 -18.99
N THR A 107 -27.42 -24.69 -18.22
CA THR A 107 -27.99 -25.37 -17.05
C THR A 107 -28.47 -24.36 -16.01
N ALA A 108 -27.60 -23.45 -15.54
CA ALA A 108 -27.98 -22.48 -14.52
C ALA A 108 -29.02 -21.46 -15.02
N THR A 109 -28.92 -21.04 -16.29
CA THR A 109 -29.87 -20.10 -16.89
C THR A 109 -31.25 -20.74 -17.07
N THR A 110 -31.31 -21.99 -17.51
CA THR A 110 -32.57 -22.72 -17.73
C THR A 110 -33.19 -23.19 -16.41
N ASP A 111 -32.38 -23.51 -15.39
CA ASP A 111 -32.83 -23.97 -14.08
C ASP A 111 -33.77 -22.96 -13.41
N VAL A 112 -33.52 -21.65 -13.57
CA VAL A 112 -34.43 -20.59 -13.06
C VAL A 112 -35.81 -20.68 -13.72
N ILE A 113 -35.87 -20.84 -15.04
CA ILE A 113 -37.12 -20.95 -15.81
C ILE A 113 -37.84 -22.27 -15.49
N VAL A 114 -37.08 -23.36 -15.33
CA VAL A 114 -37.62 -24.67 -14.98
C VAL A 114 -38.20 -24.68 -13.58
N LYS A 115 -37.54 -24.03 -12.61
CA LYS A 115 -38.06 -23.88 -11.25
C LYS A 115 -39.34 -23.03 -11.22
N ALA A 116 -39.39 -21.94 -11.98
CA ALA A 116 -40.61 -21.16 -12.15
C ALA A 116 -41.74 -21.96 -12.83
N LEU A 117 -41.43 -22.80 -13.82
CA LEU A 117 -42.39 -23.74 -14.41
C LEU A 117 -42.88 -24.77 -13.39
N LEU A 118 -41.98 -25.42 -12.66
CA LEU A 118 -42.34 -26.47 -11.70
C LEU A 118 -43.19 -25.94 -10.54
N CYS A 119 -42.91 -24.73 -10.07
CA CYS A 119 -43.62 -24.11 -8.96
C CYS A 119 -44.76 -23.17 -9.42
N SER A 120 -45.12 -23.21 -10.71
CA SER A 120 -46.27 -22.47 -11.24
C SER A 120 -47.61 -23.08 -10.82
N SER A 121 -48.66 -22.26 -10.83
CA SER A 121 -50.03 -22.70 -10.56
C SER A 121 -50.49 -23.81 -11.52
N ALA A 122 -50.10 -23.75 -12.81
CA ALA A 122 -50.44 -24.77 -13.79
C ALA A 122 -49.77 -26.14 -13.52
N SER A 123 -48.53 -26.14 -13.05
CA SER A 123 -47.83 -27.38 -12.64
C SER A 123 -48.39 -27.95 -11.34
N SER A 124 -48.81 -27.08 -10.42
CA SER A 124 -49.49 -27.47 -9.19
C SER A 124 -50.81 -28.20 -9.49
N ASP A 125 -51.63 -27.66 -10.39
CA ASP A 125 -52.89 -28.29 -10.82
C ASP A 125 -52.66 -29.64 -11.50
N ALA A 126 -51.62 -29.74 -12.33
CA ALA A 126 -51.23 -30.99 -12.99
C ALA A 126 -50.77 -32.05 -11.98
N LEU A 127 -49.92 -31.68 -11.02
CA LEU A 127 -49.39 -32.59 -9.99
C LEU A 127 -50.45 -33.03 -8.98
N GLN A 128 -51.46 -32.20 -8.70
CA GLN A 128 -52.58 -32.58 -7.84
C GLN A 128 -53.32 -33.82 -8.36
N SER A 129 -53.34 -34.02 -9.69
CA SER A 129 -53.96 -35.20 -10.33
C SER A 129 -53.05 -36.43 -10.39
N LEU A 130 -51.74 -36.25 -10.23
CA LEU A 130 -50.73 -37.31 -10.38
C LEU A 130 -50.22 -37.86 -9.05
N TYR A 131 -50.37 -37.12 -7.95
CA TYR A 131 -49.81 -37.44 -6.64
C TYR A 131 -50.84 -37.86 -5.61
N SER A 132 -50.39 -38.62 -4.61
CA SER A 132 -51.14 -38.82 -3.36
C SER A 132 -51.14 -37.52 -2.54
N ALA A 133 -52.08 -37.37 -1.61
CA ALA A 133 -52.16 -36.19 -0.75
C ALA A 133 -50.86 -35.90 0.03
N GLU A 134 -50.10 -36.95 0.38
CA GLU A 134 -48.82 -36.84 1.08
C GLU A 134 -47.70 -36.32 0.16
N ALA A 135 -47.55 -36.89 -1.05
CA ALA A 135 -46.56 -36.46 -2.03
C ALA A 135 -46.84 -35.05 -2.58
N TYR A 136 -48.11 -34.65 -2.66
CA TYR A 136 -48.51 -33.30 -3.05
C TYR A 136 -48.13 -32.26 -1.99
N ASN A 137 -48.29 -32.56 -0.69
CA ASN A 137 -47.84 -31.68 0.39
C ASN A 137 -46.31 -31.55 0.43
N GLU A 138 -45.59 -32.61 0.09
CA GLU A 138 -44.12 -32.57 -0.04
C GLU A 138 -43.68 -31.63 -1.16
N TYR A 139 -44.34 -31.71 -2.33
CA TYR A 139 -44.16 -30.78 -3.45
C TYR A 139 -44.40 -29.31 -3.04
N LEU A 140 -45.50 -29.04 -2.34
CA LEU A 140 -45.83 -27.68 -1.89
C LEU A 140 -44.79 -27.12 -0.90
N CYS A 141 -44.12 -27.98 -0.14
CA CYS A 141 -43.01 -27.59 0.73
C CYS A 141 -41.71 -27.38 -0.07
N ASP A 142 -41.39 -28.27 -1.02
CA ASP A 142 -40.17 -28.15 -1.85
C ASP A 142 -40.20 -26.92 -2.76
N CYS A 143 -41.38 -26.51 -3.25
CA CYS A 143 -41.58 -25.26 -4.00
C CYS A 143 -41.80 -24.01 -3.11
N CYS A 144 -41.77 -24.16 -1.78
CA CYS A 144 -42.06 -23.09 -0.82
C CYS A 144 -43.40 -22.36 -1.03
N LEU A 145 -44.39 -23.05 -1.61
CA LEU A 145 -45.77 -22.58 -1.71
C LEU A 145 -46.52 -22.72 -0.37
N THR A 146 -45.98 -23.53 0.54
CA THR A 146 -46.43 -23.64 1.94
C THR A 146 -45.26 -23.47 2.91
N PRO A 147 -45.47 -22.89 4.11
CA PRO A 147 -44.41 -22.73 5.09
C PRO A 147 -43.93 -24.08 5.63
N CYS A 148 -42.64 -24.39 5.46
CA CYS A 148 -41.99 -25.55 6.04
C CYS A 148 -40.53 -25.26 6.37
N ALA A 149 -39.88 -26.14 7.14
CA ALA A 149 -38.50 -25.94 7.62
C ALA A 149 -37.47 -25.73 6.49
N LYS A 150 -37.74 -26.25 5.27
CA LYS A 150 -36.87 -26.06 4.10
C LYS A 150 -36.88 -24.63 3.54
N CYS A 151 -37.91 -23.85 3.85
CA CYS A 151 -38.18 -22.53 3.23
C CYS A 151 -37.68 -21.33 4.05
N GLU A 152 -37.04 -21.54 5.20
CA GLU A 152 -36.41 -20.46 5.97
C GLU A 152 -35.12 -19.98 5.28
N GLY A 153 -35.22 -18.89 4.51
CA GLY A 153 -34.08 -18.19 3.88
C GLY A 153 -34.11 -18.19 2.35
N SER A 154 -35.15 -17.55 1.79
CA SER A 154 -35.47 -17.26 0.37
C SER A 154 -34.91 -18.25 -0.66
N PHE A 155 -35.68 -19.30 -0.95
CA PHE A 155 -35.60 -19.98 -2.22
C PHE A 155 -36.36 -19.10 -3.22
N ASP A 156 -35.65 -18.41 -4.13
CA ASP A 156 -36.29 -17.60 -5.17
C ASP A 156 -36.70 -18.52 -6.32
N VAL A 157 -37.97 -18.92 -6.36
CA VAL A 157 -38.54 -19.79 -7.40
C VAL A 157 -38.90 -19.03 -8.68
N GLY A 158 -38.53 -17.75 -8.82
CA GLY A 158 -38.76 -16.98 -10.03
C GLY A 158 -40.20 -16.52 -10.25
N GLY A 159 -41.07 -16.65 -9.23
CA GLY A 159 -42.48 -16.28 -9.28
C GLY A 159 -43.35 -17.22 -10.13
N ASP A 160 -44.67 -17.00 -10.09
CA ASP A 160 -45.61 -17.74 -10.94
C ASP A 160 -45.54 -17.19 -12.37
N LEU A 161 -45.34 -18.07 -13.36
CA LEU A 161 -45.43 -17.72 -14.78
C LEU A 161 -46.90 -17.45 -15.14
N ASP A 162 -47.18 -16.64 -16.16
CA ASP A 162 -48.56 -16.32 -16.56
C ASP A 162 -49.39 -17.60 -16.76
N PRO A 163 -50.37 -17.88 -15.87
CA PRO A 163 -51.11 -19.13 -15.88
C PRO A 163 -52.06 -19.24 -17.07
N THR A 164 -52.37 -18.13 -17.74
CA THR A 164 -53.27 -18.11 -18.90
C THR A 164 -52.55 -18.41 -20.22
N ASN A 165 -51.22 -18.26 -20.26
CA ASN A 165 -50.40 -18.49 -21.46
C ASN A 165 -49.00 -19.04 -21.13
N LEU A 166 -48.93 -20.08 -20.29
CA LEU A 166 -47.68 -20.69 -19.86
C LEU A 166 -46.78 -21.13 -21.03
N GLN A 167 -47.37 -21.75 -22.05
CA GLN A 167 -46.63 -22.19 -23.23
C GLN A 167 -46.04 -21.01 -24.00
N GLY A 168 -46.79 -19.92 -24.18
CA GLY A 168 -46.30 -18.70 -24.83
C GLY A 168 -45.20 -18.00 -24.05
N SER A 169 -45.33 -17.91 -22.71
CA SER A 169 -44.30 -17.33 -21.84
C SER A 169 -42.99 -18.11 -21.89
N ILE A 170 -43.04 -19.45 -21.88
CA ILE A 170 -41.85 -20.30 -21.98
C ILE A 170 -41.24 -20.22 -23.37
N THR A 171 -42.08 -20.24 -24.42
CA THR A 171 -41.62 -20.10 -25.80
C THR A 171 -40.89 -18.78 -26.02
N SER A 172 -41.41 -17.67 -25.47
CA SER A 172 -40.75 -16.36 -25.56
C SER A 172 -39.43 -16.35 -24.78
N LYS A 173 -39.44 -16.79 -23.51
CA LYS A 173 -38.24 -16.77 -22.66
C LYS A 173 -37.13 -17.67 -23.19
N ILE A 174 -37.44 -18.90 -23.59
CA ILE A 174 -36.45 -19.83 -24.14
C ILE A 174 -36.07 -19.45 -25.58
N GLY A 175 -36.99 -18.90 -26.35
CA GLY A 175 -36.75 -18.42 -27.71
C GLY A 175 -35.68 -17.33 -27.79
N GLU A 176 -35.69 -16.39 -26.85
CA GLU A 176 -34.66 -15.36 -26.67
C GLU A 176 -33.28 -15.96 -26.30
N LEU A 177 -33.25 -16.88 -25.33
CA LEU A 177 -32.01 -17.53 -24.89
C LEU A 177 -31.34 -18.41 -25.95
N LYS A 178 -32.13 -18.91 -26.91
CA LYS A 178 -31.62 -19.67 -28.06
C LYS A 178 -31.19 -18.79 -29.24
N GLY A 179 -31.48 -17.49 -29.20
CA GLY A 179 -31.29 -16.60 -30.35
C GLY A 179 -32.25 -16.91 -31.51
N SER A 180 -33.41 -17.52 -31.23
CA SER A 180 -34.47 -17.78 -32.22
C SER A 180 -35.53 -16.67 -32.30
N ALA A 181 -35.52 -15.75 -31.32
CA ALA A 181 -36.22 -14.46 -31.36
C ALA A 181 -35.24 -13.35 -31.79
N ASN A 182 -35.71 -12.09 -31.96
CA ASN A 182 -34.83 -10.97 -32.30
C ASN A 182 -33.74 -10.85 -31.22
N PRO A 183 -32.45 -11.00 -31.56
CA PRO A 183 -31.39 -11.08 -30.56
C PRO A 183 -31.27 -9.81 -29.72
N GLY A 184 -31.79 -8.66 -30.17
CA GLY A 184 -31.86 -7.42 -29.38
C GLY A 184 -32.85 -7.45 -28.20
N ASP A 185 -33.87 -8.33 -28.23
CA ASP A 185 -34.91 -8.37 -27.20
C ASP A 185 -34.32 -8.82 -25.84
N LEU A 186 -33.37 -9.77 -25.87
CA LEU A 186 -32.66 -10.26 -24.68
C LEU A 186 -31.86 -9.17 -23.94
N PHE A 187 -31.39 -8.16 -24.67
CA PHE A 187 -30.59 -7.06 -24.12
C PHE A 187 -31.44 -5.85 -23.74
N SER A 188 -32.75 -5.90 -24.02
CA SER A 188 -33.69 -4.82 -23.77
C SER A 188 -34.52 -5.10 -22.51
N GLY A 189 -34.84 -4.05 -21.74
CA GLY A 189 -35.76 -4.17 -20.60
C GLY A 189 -37.20 -4.52 -20.99
N GLY A 190 -37.52 -4.58 -22.30
CA GLY A 190 -38.83 -4.99 -22.83
C GLY A 190 -38.90 -6.44 -23.28
N GLY A 191 -37.78 -7.19 -23.28
CA GLY A 191 -37.76 -8.61 -23.62
C GLY A 191 -38.31 -9.50 -22.50
N ALA A 192 -38.72 -10.72 -22.84
CA ALA A 192 -39.25 -11.69 -21.90
C ALA A 192 -38.24 -12.07 -20.79
N ASN A 193 -36.94 -11.85 -21.02
CA ASN A 193 -35.86 -12.04 -20.06
C ASN A 193 -35.14 -10.75 -19.63
N GLY A 194 -35.71 -9.55 -19.87
CA GLY A 194 -35.03 -8.27 -19.62
C GLY A 194 -34.46 -8.11 -18.20
N ASP A 195 -35.18 -8.59 -17.18
CA ASP A 195 -34.73 -8.54 -15.78
C ASP A 195 -33.60 -9.56 -15.49
N MET A 196 -33.66 -10.74 -16.11
CA MET A 196 -32.68 -11.81 -15.94
C MET A 196 -31.34 -11.44 -16.58
N PHE A 197 -31.35 -10.70 -17.69
CA PHE A 197 -30.12 -10.27 -18.37
C PHE A 197 -29.20 -9.47 -17.44
N THR A 198 -29.74 -8.51 -16.68
CA THR A 198 -28.96 -7.71 -15.74
C THR A 198 -28.39 -8.57 -14.59
N GLU A 199 -29.16 -9.55 -14.12
CA GLU A 199 -28.72 -10.50 -13.10
C GLU A 199 -27.60 -11.43 -13.59
N MET A 200 -27.66 -11.88 -14.85
CA MET A 200 -26.66 -12.76 -15.46
C MET A 200 -25.25 -12.15 -15.43
N TRP A 201 -25.13 -10.84 -15.66
CA TRP A 201 -23.85 -10.13 -15.57
C TRP A 201 -23.42 -9.88 -14.12
N ASN A 202 -24.38 -9.56 -13.23
CA ASN A 202 -24.10 -9.39 -11.81
C ASN A 202 -23.62 -10.69 -11.13
N GLU A 203 -24.10 -11.84 -11.60
CA GLU A 203 -23.72 -13.19 -11.15
C GLU A 203 -23.02 -13.99 -12.27
N ALA A 204 -22.12 -13.34 -12.99
CA ALA A 204 -21.32 -13.89 -14.09
C ALA A 204 -20.82 -15.33 -13.89
N THR A 205 -20.28 -15.66 -12.72
CA THR A 205 -19.73 -17.01 -12.43
C THR A 205 -20.78 -18.11 -12.29
N LYS A 206 -22.06 -17.75 -12.12
CA LYS A 206 -23.19 -18.69 -12.07
C LYS A 206 -23.70 -18.97 -13.47
N TYR A 207 -23.87 -17.91 -14.28
CA TYR A 207 -24.53 -17.97 -15.57
C TYR A 207 -23.58 -18.15 -16.77
N PHE A 208 -22.27 -18.13 -16.56
CA PHE A 208 -21.26 -18.37 -17.61
C PHE A 208 -20.24 -19.44 -17.19
N ASN A 209 -19.82 -20.27 -18.15
CA ASN A 209 -18.75 -21.26 -17.99
C ASN A 209 -17.44 -20.73 -18.60
N MET A 210 -16.34 -20.85 -17.88
CA MET A 210 -14.99 -20.56 -18.39
C MET A 210 -14.46 -21.73 -19.22
N VAL A 211 -14.26 -21.58 -20.52
CA VAL A 211 -13.81 -22.64 -21.43
C VAL A 211 -12.64 -22.22 -22.31
N CYS A 212 -11.76 -23.16 -22.63
CA CYS A 212 -10.69 -22.93 -23.60
C CYS A 212 -11.19 -23.18 -25.04
N LEU A 213 -10.96 -22.21 -25.93
CA LEU A 213 -11.28 -22.25 -27.35
C LEU A 213 -10.02 -22.21 -28.21
N LYS A 214 -10.14 -22.68 -29.45
CA LYS A 214 -9.07 -22.65 -30.45
C LYS A 214 -8.81 -21.26 -31.03
N SER A 215 -9.86 -20.45 -31.18
CA SER A 215 -9.85 -19.11 -31.76
C SER A 215 -10.99 -18.28 -31.14
N CYS A 216 -10.82 -16.96 -31.05
CA CYS A 216 -11.91 -16.05 -30.70
C CYS A 216 -12.75 -15.64 -31.93
N ASN A 217 -12.29 -15.87 -33.16
CA ASN A 217 -12.95 -15.40 -34.39
C ASN A 217 -14.07 -16.33 -34.91
N GLU A 218 -14.53 -17.29 -34.10
CA GLU A 218 -15.63 -18.17 -34.49
C GLU A 218 -16.94 -17.39 -34.43
N ASN A 219 -17.61 -17.20 -35.57
CA ASN A 219 -18.85 -16.42 -35.63
C ASN A 219 -20.05 -17.26 -35.17
N PHE A 220 -20.51 -17.01 -33.94
CA PHE A 220 -21.62 -17.73 -33.30
C PHE A 220 -22.99 -17.50 -33.97
N ALA A 221 -23.16 -16.40 -34.70
CA ALA A 221 -24.39 -16.11 -35.44
C ALA A 221 -24.51 -16.99 -36.71
N THR A 222 -23.38 -17.34 -37.34
CA THR A 222 -23.37 -18.19 -38.55
C THR A 222 -23.58 -19.68 -38.31
N MET A 223 -23.72 -20.12 -37.05
CA MET A 223 -24.09 -21.50 -36.70
C MET A 223 -25.47 -21.92 -37.21
N ASN A 224 -26.27 -21.00 -37.72
CA ASN A 224 -27.53 -21.29 -38.39
C ASN A 224 -27.39 -21.58 -39.90
N ALA A 225 -26.20 -21.43 -40.49
CA ALA A 225 -26.04 -21.39 -41.95
C ALA A 225 -25.03 -22.37 -42.59
N SER A 226 -24.23 -23.15 -41.85
CA SER A 226 -23.25 -24.08 -42.47
C SER A 226 -23.23 -25.51 -41.90
N THR A 227 -22.95 -26.46 -42.80
CA THR A 227 -22.97 -27.91 -42.68
C THR A 227 -21.71 -28.49 -42.01
N ASP A 228 -21.47 -28.16 -40.74
CA ASP A 228 -20.56 -28.92 -39.87
C ASP A 228 -21.29 -29.37 -38.61
N THR A 229 -20.80 -30.42 -37.96
CA THR A 229 -21.44 -31.18 -36.86
C THR A 229 -21.81 -30.33 -35.64
N ILE A 230 -22.93 -29.62 -35.68
CA ILE A 230 -23.52 -28.92 -34.53
C ILE A 230 -23.95 -29.96 -33.50
N ARG A 231 -23.56 -29.76 -32.24
CA ARG A 231 -23.99 -30.61 -31.13
C ARG A 231 -25.28 -30.05 -30.54
N GLU A 232 -26.21 -30.91 -30.19
CA GLU A 232 -27.40 -30.52 -29.45
C GLU A 232 -27.28 -30.99 -28.00
N TRP A 233 -27.75 -30.15 -27.08
CA TRP A 233 -27.83 -30.46 -25.67
C TRP A 233 -29.23 -30.16 -25.17
N THR A 234 -29.86 -31.13 -24.51
CA THR A 234 -31.18 -30.97 -23.91
C THR A 234 -31.04 -30.87 -22.40
N TYR A 235 -31.68 -29.86 -21.83
CA TYR A 235 -31.69 -29.64 -20.39
C TYR A 235 -32.30 -30.84 -19.67
N THR A 236 -31.61 -31.26 -18.61
CA THR A 236 -32.13 -32.19 -17.61
C THR A 236 -31.81 -31.64 -16.24
N MET A 237 -32.75 -31.73 -15.31
CA MET A 237 -32.54 -31.22 -13.97
C MET A 237 -31.54 -32.08 -13.22
N SER A 238 -30.73 -31.45 -12.37
CA SER A 238 -29.63 -32.10 -11.66
C SER A 238 -30.12 -33.15 -10.67
N GLU A 239 -29.39 -34.27 -10.55
CA GLU A 239 -29.76 -35.39 -9.66
C GLU A 239 -29.69 -35.04 -8.16
N ASP A 240 -28.96 -33.97 -7.80
CA ASP A 240 -28.86 -33.44 -6.44
C ASP A 240 -29.91 -32.37 -6.10
N ASP A 241 -30.84 -32.04 -7.02
CA ASP A 241 -31.90 -31.05 -6.79
C ASP A 241 -33.16 -31.70 -6.21
N ASP A 242 -33.70 -31.13 -5.13
CA ASP A 242 -34.89 -31.63 -4.42
C ASP A 242 -36.13 -31.72 -5.33
N LEU A 243 -36.22 -30.88 -6.36
CA LEU A 243 -37.35 -30.84 -7.28
C LEU A 243 -37.29 -31.95 -8.37
N LYS A 244 -36.20 -32.73 -8.46
CA LYS A 244 -35.94 -33.71 -9.55
C LYS A 244 -37.06 -34.73 -9.69
N LYS A 245 -37.55 -35.22 -8.56
CA LYS A 245 -38.69 -36.16 -8.47
C LYS A 245 -39.97 -35.60 -9.12
N HIS A 246 -40.19 -34.29 -9.03
CA HIS A 246 -41.36 -33.62 -9.60
C HIS A 246 -41.22 -33.38 -11.09
N TRP A 247 -40.01 -33.00 -11.52
CA TRP A 247 -39.65 -32.90 -12.92
C TRP A 247 -39.88 -34.22 -13.68
N ASP A 248 -39.41 -35.35 -13.11
CA ASP A 248 -39.58 -36.66 -13.74
C ASP A 248 -41.06 -37.07 -13.80
N ALA A 249 -41.84 -36.77 -12.75
CA ALA A 249 -43.27 -37.06 -12.71
C ALA A 249 -44.07 -36.27 -13.76
N LEU A 250 -43.78 -34.98 -13.95
CA LEU A 250 -44.41 -34.16 -14.99
C LEU A 250 -43.97 -34.56 -16.39
N THR A 251 -42.70 -34.91 -16.58
CA THR A 251 -42.17 -35.36 -17.87
C THR A 251 -42.82 -36.69 -18.31
N ALA A 252 -43.05 -37.62 -17.37
CA ALA A 252 -43.69 -38.90 -17.67
C ALA A 252 -45.24 -38.79 -17.75
N GLY A 253 -45.86 -38.18 -16.75
CA GLY A 253 -47.32 -38.23 -16.53
C GLY A 253 -48.08 -36.93 -16.82
N GLY A 254 -47.40 -35.82 -17.08
CA GLY A 254 -48.02 -34.50 -17.21
C GLY A 254 -48.94 -34.30 -18.44
N PRO A 255 -49.78 -33.25 -18.42
CA PRO A 255 -50.56 -32.80 -19.57
C PRO A 255 -49.70 -32.46 -20.80
N ALA A 256 -50.29 -32.54 -22.00
CA ALA A 256 -49.59 -32.29 -23.27
C ALA A 256 -48.90 -30.91 -23.31
N PHE A 257 -49.58 -29.84 -22.88
CA PHE A 257 -49.00 -28.49 -22.90
C PHE A 257 -47.73 -28.34 -22.04
N ILE A 258 -47.64 -29.04 -20.90
CA ILE A 258 -46.43 -29.03 -20.06
C ILE A 258 -45.30 -29.82 -20.73
N LYS A 259 -45.62 -30.99 -21.31
CA LYS A 259 -44.66 -31.80 -22.07
C LYS A 259 -44.12 -31.08 -23.30
N ASP A 260 -44.98 -30.36 -24.01
CA ASP A 260 -44.60 -29.52 -25.15
C ASP A 260 -43.71 -28.36 -24.71
N SER A 261 -43.99 -27.71 -23.57
CA SER A 261 -43.10 -26.71 -22.99
C SER A 261 -41.72 -27.28 -22.59
N ILE A 262 -41.68 -28.49 -22.02
CA ILE A 262 -40.43 -29.18 -21.65
C ILE A 262 -39.58 -29.52 -22.87
N SER A 263 -40.21 -29.90 -23.99
CA SER A 263 -39.51 -30.21 -25.25
C SER A 263 -38.73 -29.02 -25.83
N GLN A 264 -39.01 -27.79 -25.37
CA GLN A 264 -38.33 -26.60 -25.84
C GLN A 264 -36.95 -26.40 -25.22
N PHE A 265 -36.52 -27.15 -24.21
CA PHE A 265 -35.23 -26.91 -23.55
C PHE A 265 -34.00 -27.54 -24.24
N THR A 266 -33.97 -27.57 -25.58
CA THR A 266 -32.84 -28.06 -26.40
C THR A 266 -32.03 -26.91 -27.02
N PHE A 267 -30.74 -26.84 -26.70
CA PHE A 267 -29.80 -25.81 -27.14
C PHE A 267 -28.78 -26.35 -28.15
N LYS A 268 -28.31 -25.50 -29.06
CA LYS A 268 -27.18 -25.80 -29.96
C LYS A 268 -25.86 -25.46 -29.27
N ALA A 269 -24.84 -26.28 -29.50
CA ALA A 269 -23.51 -26.14 -28.92
C ALA A 269 -22.41 -26.24 -29.99
N LEU A 270 -21.24 -25.67 -29.66
CA LEU A 270 -20.07 -25.64 -30.53
C LEU A 270 -19.55 -27.05 -30.90
N PRO A 271 -19.00 -27.22 -32.11
CA PRO A 271 -18.29 -28.43 -32.48
C PRO A 271 -17.12 -28.73 -31.53
N GLU A 272 -16.80 -30.02 -31.38
CA GLU A 272 -15.70 -30.47 -30.51
C GLU A 272 -14.31 -29.97 -30.97
N SER A 273 -14.16 -29.67 -32.27
CA SER A 273 -12.96 -29.07 -32.86
C SER A 273 -12.67 -27.63 -32.38
N VAL A 274 -13.70 -26.94 -31.88
CA VAL A 274 -13.63 -25.55 -31.39
C VAL A 274 -13.68 -25.51 -29.85
N CYS A 275 -14.56 -26.33 -29.27
CA CYS A 275 -14.77 -26.43 -27.82
C CYS A 275 -14.73 -27.91 -27.39
N PRO A 276 -13.63 -28.38 -26.80
CA PRO A 276 -13.36 -29.81 -26.56
C PRO A 276 -14.10 -30.37 -25.32
N TYR A 277 -15.01 -29.59 -24.74
CA TYR A 277 -15.80 -29.97 -23.57
C TYR A 277 -17.14 -30.58 -23.98
N ASN A 278 -17.91 -31.09 -23.02
CA ASN A 278 -19.29 -31.52 -23.25
C ASN A 278 -20.14 -30.37 -23.83
N ALA A 279 -21.14 -30.71 -24.66
CA ALA A 279 -22.02 -29.78 -25.34
C ALA A 279 -22.69 -28.79 -24.36
N SER A 280 -23.06 -29.24 -23.15
CA SER A 280 -23.56 -28.42 -22.03
C SER A 280 -22.69 -27.21 -21.67
N LYS A 281 -21.37 -27.32 -21.83
CA LYS A 281 -20.38 -26.27 -21.51
C LYS A 281 -19.98 -25.45 -22.72
N CYS A 282 -20.46 -25.81 -23.91
CA CYS A 282 -20.06 -25.23 -25.18
C CYS A 282 -21.21 -24.48 -25.88
N ILE A 283 -22.20 -24.01 -25.12
CA ILE A 283 -23.36 -23.27 -25.65
C ILE A 283 -23.01 -21.79 -25.74
N PRO A 284 -23.00 -21.19 -26.94
CA PRO A 284 -22.70 -19.77 -27.08
C PRO A 284 -23.83 -18.91 -26.51
N PHE A 285 -23.48 -17.70 -26.07
CA PHE A 285 -24.47 -16.71 -25.64
C PHE A 285 -25.05 -16.00 -26.88
N PRO A 286 -26.37 -15.87 -27.03
CA PRO A 286 -26.98 -15.31 -28.25
C PRO A 286 -26.65 -13.82 -28.41
N GLY A 287 -26.47 -13.38 -29.67
CA GLY A 287 -26.25 -11.97 -30.00
C GLY A 287 -24.86 -11.41 -29.64
N VAL A 288 -23.90 -12.25 -29.28
CA VAL A 288 -22.54 -11.85 -28.89
C VAL A 288 -21.49 -12.57 -29.73
N GLU A 289 -20.49 -11.81 -30.17
CA GLU A 289 -19.26 -12.22 -30.84
C GLU A 289 -18.09 -12.14 -29.85
N PHE A 290 -16.95 -12.77 -30.19
CA PHE A 290 -15.73 -12.61 -29.40
C PHE A 290 -14.68 -11.78 -30.13
N GLY A 291 -13.99 -10.91 -29.39
CA GLY A 291 -12.77 -10.24 -29.82
C GLY A 291 -11.55 -10.88 -29.15
N GLU A 292 -10.40 -10.90 -29.84
CA GLU A 292 -9.14 -11.35 -29.23
C GLU A 292 -8.57 -10.28 -28.30
N LEU A 293 -8.18 -10.68 -27.10
CA LEU A 293 -7.43 -9.87 -26.14
C LEU A 293 -6.00 -10.38 -25.97
N TYR A 294 -5.10 -9.50 -25.52
CA TYR A 294 -3.72 -9.87 -25.21
C TYR A 294 -3.65 -10.95 -24.11
N GLY A 295 -2.78 -11.95 -24.31
CA GLY A 295 -2.51 -12.97 -23.30
C GLY A 295 -3.41 -14.21 -23.34
N GLY A 296 -4.10 -14.47 -24.46
CA GLY A 296 -4.89 -15.69 -24.65
C GLY A 296 -6.28 -15.63 -24.00
N TYR A 297 -6.93 -14.46 -24.04
CA TYR A 297 -8.31 -14.27 -23.57
C TYR A 297 -9.18 -13.79 -24.74
N CYS A 298 -10.46 -14.12 -24.71
CA CYS A 298 -11.48 -13.56 -25.59
C CYS A 298 -12.34 -12.54 -24.83
N SER A 299 -12.61 -11.37 -25.41
CA SER A 299 -13.61 -10.41 -24.92
C SER A 299 -14.95 -10.63 -25.60
N PHE A 300 -16.04 -10.21 -24.95
CA PHE A 300 -17.36 -10.16 -25.57
C PHE A 300 -17.52 -8.89 -26.42
N LYS A 301 -18.14 -9.02 -27.59
CA LYS A 301 -18.52 -7.95 -28.50
C LYS A 301 -19.97 -8.12 -28.92
N MET A 302 -20.79 -7.07 -28.95
CA MET A 302 -22.17 -7.24 -29.46
C MET A 302 -22.14 -7.58 -30.95
N GLY A 303 -22.94 -8.58 -31.35
CA GLY A 303 -23.10 -8.93 -32.76
C GLY A 303 -23.73 -7.79 -33.54
N ALA A 304 -23.41 -7.68 -34.84
CA ALA A 304 -23.85 -6.57 -35.68
C ALA A 304 -25.38 -6.35 -35.68
N GLU A 305 -26.16 -7.42 -35.58
CA GLU A 305 -27.62 -7.40 -35.49
C GLU A 305 -28.13 -6.75 -34.19
N VAL A 306 -27.45 -7.01 -33.06
CA VAL A 306 -27.79 -6.43 -31.75
C VAL A 306 -27.38 -4.97 -31.68
N VAL A 307 -26.22 -4.61 -32.25
CA VAL A 307 -25.77 -3.21 -32.37
C VAL A 307 -26.76 -2.38 -33.19
N ALA A 308 -27.34 -2.96 -34.24
CA ALA A 308 -28.36 -2.31 -35.05
C ALA A 308 -29.67 -2.06 -34.25
N ALA A 309 -30.00 -2.93 -33.31
CA ALA A 309 -31.19 -2.80 -32.46
C ALA A 309 -30.99 -1.85 -31.26
N MET A 310 -29.81 -1.86 -30.64
CA MET A 310 -29.53 -1.14 -29.39
C MET A 310 -28.76 0.17 -29.55
N GLY A 311 -28.11 0.38 -30.70
CA GLY A 311 -27.28 1.55 -31.00
C GLY A 311 -25.83 1.43 -30.54
N GLN A 312 -24.94 2.17 -31.21
CA GLN A 312 -23.48 2.09 -31.01
C GLN A 312 -23.05 2.46 -29.58
N ALA A 313 -23.69 3.45 -28.95
CA ALA A 313 -23.36 3.85 -27.58
C ALA A 313 -23.65 2.74 -26.54
N ALA A 314 -24.68 1.93 -26.75
CA ALA A 314 -24.97 0.78 -25.91
C ALA A 314 -23.92 -0.34 -26.10
N SER A 315 -23.44 -0.53 -27.33
CA SER A 315 -22.36 -1.49 -27.65
C SER A 315 -21.06 -1.15 -26.92
N GLU A 316 -20.64 0.12 -26.91
CA GLU A 316 -19.41 0.54 -26.23
C GLU A 316 -19.50 0.39 -24.71
N ILE A 317 -20.66 0.67 -24.12
CA ILE A 317 -20.92 0.46 -22.69
C ILE A 317 -20.94 -1.05 -22.38
N PHE A 318 -21.53 -1.86 -23.25
CA PHE A 318 -21.57 -3.31 -23.07
C PHE A 318 -20.19 -3.94 -23.14
N GLU A 319 -19.37 -3.57 -24.13
CA GLU A 319 -18.00 -4.05 -24.25
C GLU A 319 -17.17 -3.69 -23.02
N SER A 320 -17.27 -2.44 -22.54
CA SER A 320 -16.56 -2.00 -21.33
C SER A 320 -17.08 -2.63 -20.03
N THR A 321 -18.38 -2.91 -19.93
CA THR A 321 -19.00 -3.55 -18.76
C THR A 321 -18.75 -5.06 -18.73
N GLY A 322 -18.80 -5.73 -19.87
CA GLY A 322 -18.44 -7.14 -20.02
C GLY A 322 -16.96 -7.36 -19.72
N LEU A 323 -16.09 -6.44 -20.15
CA LEU A 323 -14.68 -6.42 -19.76
C LEU A 323 -14.53 -6.20 -18.25
N ALA A 324 -15.24 -5.26 -17.64
CA ALA A 324 -15.16 -4.99 -16.20
C ALA A 324 -15.70 -6.13 -15.31
N SER A 325 -16.68 -6.90 -15.78
CA SER A 325 -17.35 -7.95 -15.00
C SER A 325 -16.62 -9.29 -15.06
N PHE A 326 -15.89 -9.56 -16.14
CA PHE A 326 -15.16 -10.82 -16.38
C PHE A 326 -13.64 -10.70 -16.32
N GLN A 327 -13.13 -9.48 -16.17
CA GLN A 327 -11.71 -9.18 -16.10
C GLN A 327 -11.41 -8.41 -14.82
N ASP A 328 -10.55 -8.98 -13.98
CA ASP A 328 -9.72 -8.19 -13.06
C ASP A 328 -8.90 -7.23 -13.93
N SER A 329 -9.33 -5.97 -13.97
CA SER A 329 -9.06 -4.92 -14.96
C SER A 329 -7.57 -4.53 -15.09
N SER A 330 -6.72 -5.47 -15.51
CA SER A 330 -5.27 -5.32 -15.46
C SER A 330 -4.56 -5.78 -16.73
N SER A 331 -5.01 -6.82 -17.43
CA SER A 331 -4.25 -7.40 -18.56
C SER A 331 -4.15 -6.48 -19.79
N GLU A 332 -5.22 -5.78 -20.16
CA GLU A 332 -5.20 -4.91 -21.35
C GLU A 332 -4.50 -3.56 -21.08
N THR A 333 -4.70 -3.01 -19.88
CA THR A 333 -3.97 -1.82 -19.41
C THR A 333 -2.47 -2.12 -19.27
N ILE A 334 -2.10 -3.25 -18.66
CA ILE A 334 -0.69 -3.67 -18.55
C ILE A 334 -0.09 -3.97 -19.93
N GLY A 335 -0.85 -4.59 -20.84
CA GLY A 335 -0.41 -4.88 -22.21
C GLY A 335 -0.03 -3.61 -22.99
N LYS A 336 -0.90 -2.59 -22.97
CA LYS A 336 -0.58 -1.28 -23.57
C LYS A 336 0.63 -0.62 -22.91
N TRP A 337 0.71 -0.67 -21.58
CA TRP A 337 1.82 -0.07 -20.83
C TRP A 337 3.16 -0.74 -21.12
N MET A 338 3.17 -2.06 -21.28
CA MET A 338 4.37 -2.81 -21.64
C MET A 338 4.81 -2.52 -23.08
N GLY A 339 3.86 -2.38 -24.02
CA GLY A 339 4.16 -1.96 -25.39
C GLY A 339 4.72 -0.53 -25.46
N ASP A 340 4.12 0.41 -24.73
CA ASP A 340 4.60 1.79 -24.62
C ASP A 340 6.01 1.85 -23.99
N PHE A 341 6.28 1.00 -22.99
CA PHE A 341 7.61 0.88 -22.37
C PHE A 341 8.64 0.28 -23.32
N GLU A 342 8.30 -0.76 -24.07
CA GLU A 342 9.19 -1.39 -25.05
C GLU A 342 9.61 -0.39 -26.14
N ASN A 343 8.66 0.38 -26.66
CA ASN A 343 8.94 1.42 -27.66
C ASN A 343 9.80 2.56 -27.11
N SER A 344 9.71 2.85 -25.81
CA SER A 344 10.46 3.93 -25.13
C SER A 344 11.73 3.46 -24.40
N LEU A 345 12.14 2.20 -24.57
CA LEU A 345 13.32 1.61 -23.91
C LEU A 345 14.62 2.44 -24.09
N PRO A 346 14.93 3.02 -25.26
CA PRO A 346 16.11 3.88 -25.42
C PRO A 346 16.06 5.14 -24.54
N ALA A 347 14.88 5.77 -24.42
CA ALA A 347 14.68 6.92 -23.54
C ALA A 347 14.85 6.52 -22.07
N PHE A 348 14.37 5.33 -21.69
CA PHE A 348 14.57 4.79 -20.34
C PHE A 348 16.06 4.65 -19.98
N ILE A 349 16.86 4.07 -20.87
CA ILE A 349 18.31 3.89 -20.65
C ILE A 349 18.99 5.26 -20.50
N LEU A 350 18.62 6.23 -21.34
CA LEU A 350 19.15 7.59 -21.26
C LEU A 350 18.81 8.26 -19.92
N VAL A 351 17.55 8.18 -19.49
CA VAL A 351 17.09 8.74 -18.19
C VAL A 351 17.80 8.06 -17.01
N ALA A 352 18.05 6.74 -17.09
CA ALA A 352 18.80 6.02 -16.06
C ALA A 352 20.23 6.57 -15.94
N LEU A 353 20.95 6.73 -17.06
CA LEU A 353 22.30 7.30 -17.09
C LEU A 353 22.33 8.75 -16.59
N CYS A 354 21.39 9.58 -17.02
CA CYS A 354 21.24 10.95 -16.56
C CYS A 354 20.96 11.02 -15.06
N SER A 355 20.17 10.09 -14.50
CA SER A 355 19.89 10.05 -13.05
C SER A 355 21.14 9.81 -12.21
N PHE A 356 22.04 8.94 -12.66
CA PHE A 356 23.33 8.74 -12.00
C PHE A 356 24.25 9.96 -12.14
N LEU A 357 24.26 10.61 -13.31
CA LEU A 357 25.01 11.86 -13.52
C LEU A 357 24.49 12.99 -12.62
N ILE A 358 23.18 13.17 -12.51
CA ILE A 358 22.58 14.16 -11.60
C ILE A 358 22.94 13.84 -10.14
N GLY A 359 22.90 12.55 -9.76
CA GLY A 359 23.37 12.11 -8.44
C GLY A 359 24.85 12.47 -8.19
N PHE A 360 25.72 12.30 -9.19
CA PHE A 360 27.13 12.71 -9.10
C PHE A 360 27.27 14.22 -8.94
N ILE A 361 26.56 15.01 -9.75
CA ILE A 361 26.55 16.47 -9.67
C ILE A 361 26.09 16.90 -8.28
N TYR A 362 25.03 16.30 -7.74
CA TYR A 362 24.55 16.57 -6.39
C TYR A 362 25.63 16.32 -5.31
N LEU A 363 26.35 15.20 -5.39
CA LEU A 363 27.44 14.90 -4.44
C LEU A 363 28.58 15.92 -4.52
N VAL A 364 28.91 16.42 -5.71
CA VAL A 364 29.91 17.49 -5.89
C VAL A 364 29.41 18.81 -5.31
N LEU A 365 28.14 19.17 -5.59
CA LEU A 365 27.51 20.39 -5.07
C LEU A 365 27.41 20.40 -3.55
N LEU A 366 27.16 19.24 -2.93
CA LEU A 366 27.08 19.11 -1.47
C LEU A 366 28.33 19.66 -0.78
N ARG A 367 29.52 19.52 -1.35
CA ARG A 367 30.75 20.07 -0.76
C ARG A 367 30.64 21.56 -0.41
N PHE A 368 30.00 22.33 -1.29
CA PHE A 368 29.83 23.78 -1.13
C PHE A 368 28.55 24.12 -0.35
N LEU A 369 27.51 23.29 -0.51
CA LEU A 369 26.19 23.58 0.04
C LEU A 369 25.96 23.00 1.44
N ILE A 370 26.77 22.06 1.96
CA ILE A 370 26.53 21.40 3.26
C ILE A 370 26.30 22.41 4.40
N LYS A 371 27.16 23.44 4.53
CA LYS A 371 27.01 24.46 5.59
C LYS A 371 25.64 25.14 5.47
N PHE A 372 25.31 25.61 4.27
CA PHE A 372 24.04 26.28 3.98
C PHE A 372 22.83 25.35 4.19
N CYS A 373 22.86 24.14 3.62
CA CYS A 373 21.78 23.16 3.71
C CYS A 373 21.47 22.77 5.16
N VAL A 374 22.49 22.57 6.00
CA VAL A 374 22.28 22.19 7.41
C VAL A 374 21.63 23.33 8.18
N TRP A 375 22.18 24.56 8.10
CA TRP A 375 21.61 25.70 8.81
C TRP A 375 20.23 26.10 8.28
N PHE A 376 20.03 26.01 6.97
CA PHE A 376 18.73 26.24 6.33
C PHE A 376 17.70 25.21 6.79
N ALA A 377 18.04 23.91 6.86
CA ALA A 377 17.13 22.88 7.35
C ALA A 377 16.77 23.08 8.83
N VAL A 378 17.76 23.43 9.65
CA VAL A 378 17.55 23.74 11.08
C VAL A 378 16.60 24.93 11.24
N LEU A 379 16.79 26.00 10.45
CA LEU A 379 15.92 27.17 10.43
C LEU A 379 14.51 26.82 9.95
N LEU A 380 14.39 26.01 8.90
CA LEU A 380 13.10 25.64 8.30
C LEU A 380 12.23 24.85 9.29
N VAL A 381 12.81 23.91 10.05
CA VAL A 381 12.09 23.19 11.11
C VAL A 381 11.58 24.15 12.19
N PHE A 382 12.42 25.10 12.61
CA PHE A 382 12.02 26.12 13.57
C PHE A 382 10.87 26.99 13.04
N LEU A 383 10.99 27.48 11.80
CA LEU A 383 9.95 28.27 11.13
C LEU A 383 8.65 27.48 10.97
N MET A 384 8.71 26.19 10.63
CA MET A 384 7.52 25.34 10.52
C MET A 384 6.78 25.22 11.86
N LEU A 385 7.51 25.07 12.98
CA LEU A 385 6.89 25.00 14.31
C LEU A 385 6.28 26.34 14.73
N VAL A 386 6.99 27.45 14.47
CA VAL A 386 6.52 28.81 14.80
C VAL A 386 5.30 29.20 13.94
N ILE A 387 5.40 29.06 12.63
CA ILE A 387 4.33 29.36 11.68
C ILE A 387 3.16 28.41 11.88
N GLY A 388 3.41 27.11 12.05
CA GLY A 388 2.36 26.11 12.33
C GLY A 388 1.60 26.40 13.61
N GLY A 389 2.30 26.77 14.68
CA GLY A 389 1.68 27.22 15.93
C GLY A 389 0.84 28.49 15.74
N GLY A 390 1.37 29.48 15.02
CA GLY A 390 0.66 30.71 14.70
C GLY A 390 -0.59 30.48 13.84
N LEU A 391 -0.51 29.59 12.83
CA LEU A 391 -1.66 29.23 12.00
C LEU A 391 -2.75 28.53 12.81
N CYS A 392 -2.40 27.60 13.69
CA CYS A 392 -3.37 26.94 14.58
C CYS A 392 -4.04 27.96 15.51
N TRP A 393 -3.24 28.86 16.09
CA TRP A 393 -3.72 29.91 16.98
C TRP A 393 -4.66 30.90 16.27
N ILE A 394 -4.27 31.42 15.09
CA ILE A 394 -5.12 32.32 14.29
C ILE A 394 -6.41 31.60 13.85
N ARG A 395 -6.31 30.35 13.41
CA ARG A 395 -7.47 29.57 12.94
C ARG A 395 -8.49 29.30 14.05
N SER A 396 -8.02 29.15 15.30
CA SER A 396 -8.90 28.98 16.47
C SER A 396 -9.78 30.21 16.77
N ARG A 397 -9.33 31.40 16.34
CA ARG A 397 -9.96 32.71 16.61
C ARG A 397 -10.53 33.39 15.36
N GLN A 398 -10.57 32.70 14.22
CA GLN A 398 -11.09 33.25 12.97
C GLN A 398 -12.62 33.41 13.02
N CYS A 399 -13.11 34.61 12.71
CA CYS A 399 -14.55 34.87 12.57
C CYS A 399 -15.11 34.29 11.26
N GLN A 400 -16.40 33.93 11.27
CA GLN A 400 -17.08 33.42 10.09
C GLN A 400 -17.06 34.46 8.94
N GLY A 401 -16.53 34.07 7.78
CA GLY A 401 -16.45 34.93 6.59
C GLY A 401 -15.17 35.78 6.44
N ALA A 402 -14.32 35.86 7.46
CA ALA A 402 -13.05 36.58 7.39
C ALA A 402 -11.94 35.72 6.74
N GLY A 403 -11.05 36.33 5.96
CA GLY A 403 -9.85 35.63 5.45
C GLY A 403 -8.84 35.32 6.57
N LEU A 404 -8.00 34.27 6.40
CA LEU A 404 -7.00 33.91 7.41
C LEU A 404 -5.97 35.02 7.63
N LEU A 405 -5.50 35.66 6.54
CA LEU A 405 -4.53 36.74 6.60
C LEU A 405 -5.14 38.05 7.13
N GLU A 406 -6.40 38.32 6.77
CA GLU A 406 -7.17 39.48 7.24
C GLU A 406 -7.41 39.41 8.76
N THR A 407 -7.78 38.23 9.26
CA THR A 407 -7.92 37.98 10.71
C THR A 407 -6.59 38.21 11.44
N GLY A 408 -5.47 37.76 10.85
CA GLY A 408 -4.14 37.99 11.40
C GLY A 408 -3.77 39.48 11.51
N GLN A 409 -4.08 40.27 10.49
CA GLN A 409 -3.85 41.72 10.51
C GLN A 409 -4.71 42.44 11.55
N GLN A 410 -6.00 42.12 11.62
CA GLN A 410 -6.93 42.73 12.59
C GLN A 410 -6.49 42.48 14.05
N MET A 411 -6.01 41.27 14.36
CA MET A 411 -5.48 40.96 15.69
C MET A 411 -4.18 41.73 15.99
N ALA A 412 -3.26 41.81 15.03
CA ALA A 412 -2.00 42.54 15.22
C ALA A 412 -2.23 44.04 15.51
N VAL A 413 -3.16 44.67 14.79
CA VAL A 413 -3.53 46.08 15.00
C VAL A 413 -4.20 46.26 16.36
N SER A 414 -5.11 45.39 16.77
CA SER A 414 -5.77 45.49 18.09
C SER A 414 -4.80 45.41 19.27
N ILE A 415 -3.76 44.57 19.18
CA ILE A 415 -2.70 44.45 20.19
C ILE A 415 -1.87 45.74 20.24
N ALA A 416 -1.48 46.26 19.08
CA ALA A 416 -0.70 47.50 18.99
C ALA A 416 -1.48 48.71 19.54
N VAL A 417 -2.75 48.85 19.18
CA VAL A 417 -3.63 49.93 19.66
C VAL A 417 -3.82 49.82 21.17
N THR A 418 -4.06 48.62 21.71
CA THR A 418 -4.20 48.40 23.16
C THR A 418 -2.93 48.83 23.92
N ALA A 419 -1.76 48.41 23.43
CA ALA A 419 -0.48 48.79 24.04
C ALA A 419 -0.24 50.31 23.96
N GLN A 420 -0.58 50.93 22.82
CA GLN A 420 -0.42 52.36 22.62
C GLN A 420 -1.36 53.18 23.51
N THR A 421 -2.65 52.82 23.57
CA THR A 421 -3.62 53.49 24.45
C THR A 421 -3.26 53.31 25.93
N ALA A 422 -2.77 52.13 26.34
CA ALA A 422 -2.27 51.93 27.70
C ALA A 422 -1.06 52.83 28.02
N ALA A 423 -0.14 53.00 27.07
CA ALA A 423 1.00 53.89 27.21
C ALA A 423 0.58 55.38 27.27
N ASP A 424 -0.33 55.81 26.39
CA ASP A 424 -0.86 57.19 26.36
C ASP A 424 -1.60 57.52 27.67
N ASN A 425 -2.39 56.59 28.19
CA ASN A 425 -3.09 56.75 29.47
C ASN A 425 -2.12 56.81 30.65
N ALA A 426 -1.05 56.00 30.64
CA ALA A 426 0.00 56.05 31.65
C ALA A 426 0.75 57.40 31.63
N MET A 427 0.96 58.00 30.46
CA MET A 427 1.59 59.33 30.34
C MET A 427 0.63 60.47 30.73
N SER A 428 -0.66 60.37 30.39
CA SER A 428 -1.66 61.39 30.69
C SER A 428 -2.14 61.38 32.14
N GLY A 429 -1.85 60.34 32.92
CA GLY A 429 -2.37 60.15 34.28
C GLY A 429 -3.88 59.82 34.34
N THR A 430 -4.50 59.53 33.20
CA THR A 430 -5.93 59.27 33.07
C THR A 430 -6.18 57.76 33.14
N GLN A 431 -6.44 57.22 34.33
CA GLN A 431 -6.87 55.82 34.50
C GLN A 431 -8.39 55.74 34.62
N ALA A 432 -9.05 54.91 33.79
CA ALA A 432 -10.45 54.55 33.98
C ALA A 432 -10.62 53.61 35.19
N VAL A 433 -11.76 53.71 35.86
CA VAL A 433 -12.14 52.80 36.96
C VAL A 433 -12.42 51.38 36.44
N SER A 434 -12.91 51.24 35.20
CA SER A 434 -13.12 49.95 34.53
C SER A 434 -13.16 50.14 33.01
N GLU A 435 -12.50 49.22 32.29
CA GLU A 435 -12.58 49.08 30.83
C GLU A 435 -13.53 47.93 30.42
N ALA A 436 -14.23 47.34 31.39
CA ALA A 436 -15.22 46.29 31.12
C ALA A 436 -16.48 46.87 30.44
N MET A 437 -17.11 46.03 29.64
CA MET A 437 -18.31 46.36 28.87
C MET A 437 -19.30 45.19 28.98
N THR A 438 -20.60 45.47 29.08
CA THR A 438 -21.65 44.45 28.99
C THR A 438 -22.63 44.75 27.85
N GLY A 439 -23.16 43.71 27.21
CA GLY A 439 -24.13 43.86 26.13
C GLY A 439 -23.59 44.65 24.94
N ASP A 440 -24.30 45.71 24.54
CA ASP A 440 -23.96 46.61 23.43
C ASP A 440 -22.95 47.72 23.81
N GLY A 441 -22.53 47.76 25.07
CA GLY A 441 -21.56 48.73 25.57
C GLY A 441 -22.10 50.11 25.90
N ALA A 442 -23.41 50.23 26.10
CA ALA A 442 -24.02 51.44 26.67
C ALA A 442 -23.46 51.79 28.07
N ASP A 443 -23.00 50.78 28.82
CA ASP A 443 -22.42 50.90 30.17
C ASP A 443 -20.93 51.27 30.17
N TYR A 444 -20.26 51.23 29.02
CA TYR A 444 -18.81 51.44 28.94
C TYR A 444 -18.40 52.87 29.34
N ARG A 445 -17.49 52.99 30.30
CA ARG A 445 -16.95 54.27 30.81
C ARG A 445 -15.42 54.33 30.77
N GLY A 446 -14.78 53.51 29.95
CA GLY A 446 -13.33 53.49 29.77
C GLY A 446 -12.77 54.77 29.15
N VAL A 447 -11.44 54.89 29.08
CA VAL A 447 -10.73 56.09 28.61
C VAL A 447 -10.06 55.89 27.24
N GLN A 448 -10.56 54.95 26.44
CA GLN A 448 -10.05 54.68 25.10
C GLN A 448 -10.29 55.82 24.12
N THR A 449 -9.24 56.25 23.42
CA THR A 449 -9.27 57.38 22.47
C THR A 449 -8.97 56.98 21.02
N ARG A 450 -8.89 55.68 20.72
CA ARG A 450 -8.59 55.16 19.38
C ARG A 450 -9.56 54.08 18.93
N THR A 451 -9.85 54.05 17.64
CA THR A 451 -10.73 53.07 16.99
C THR A 451 -10.03 51.71 16.81
N LYS A 452 -10.76 50.69 16.36
CA LYS A 452 -10.22 49.33 16.12
C LYS A 452 -9.03 49.29 15.13
N ASN A 453 -8.98 50.23 14.18
CA ASN A 453 -7.89 50.34 13.20
C ASN A 453 -6.84 51.40 13.59
N GLY A 454 -6.94 51.97 14.79
CA GLY A 454 -5.94 52.87 15.36
C GLY A 454 -6.12 54.35 15.04
N TYR A 455 -7.23 54.75 14.41
CA TYR A 455 -7.56 56.16 14.17
C TYR A 455 -7.89 56.88 15.48
N GLN A 456 -7.51 58.15 15.57
CA GLN A 456 -7.78 58.96 16.75
C GLN A 456 -9.23 59.43 16.78
N CYS A 457 -9.88 59.25 17.93
CA CYS A 457 -11.24 59.71 18.14
C CYS A 457 -11.31 61.23 18.27
N GLU A 458 -12.35 61.81 17.68
CA GLU A 458 -12.75 63.20 17.83
C GLU A 458 -13.56 63.40 19.13
N GLN A 459 -13.56 64.62 19.66
CA GLN A 459 -14.27 64.97 20.89
C GLN A 459 -15.79 65.03 20.69
N TRP A 460 -16.55 64.41 21.60
CA TRP A 460 -18.02 64.43 21.55
C TRP A 460 -18.58 65.85 21.70
N GLY A 461 -19.64 66.17 20.95
CA GLY A 461 -20.27 67.49 20.94
C GLY A 461 -19.56 68.54 20.08
N GLN A 462 -18.48 68.17 19.37
CA GLN A 462 -17.77 69.04 18.43
C GLN A 462 -17.68 68.40 17.04
N GLY A 463 -17.43 69.24 16.02
CA GLY A 463 -17.22 68.80 14.65
C GLY A 463 -18.28 67.82 14.14
N ASN A 464 -17.85 66.65 13.66
CA ASN A 464 -18.76 65.61 13.16
C ASN A 464 -19.65 65.00 14.27
N ALA A 465 -19.22 65.09 15.52
CA ALA A 465 -19.93 64.59 16.70
C ALA A 465 -20.86 65.64 17.36
N ALA A 466 -21.08 66.81 16.73
CA ALA A 466 -21.84 67.93 17.33
C ALA A 466 -23.27 67.55 17.80
N ALA A 467 -23.93 66.64 17.08
CA ALA A 467 -25.27 66.14 17.42
C ALA A 467 -25.30 65.23 18.67
N TYR A 468 -24.15 64.70 19.09
CA TYR A 468 -24.00 63.77 20.21
C TYR A 468 -23.32 64.50 21.37
N ASN A 469 -24.13 65.11 22.25
CA ASN A 469 -23.65 65.84 23.41
C ASN A 469 -24.47 65.46 24.67
N THR A 470 -24.06 65.95 25.83
CA THR A 470 -24.68 65.61 27.12
C THR A 470 -26.12 66.12 27.26
N SER A 471 -26.57 67.06 26.42
CA SER A 471 -27.95 67.54 26.42
C SER A 471 -28.88 66.58 25.69
N THR A 472 -28.39 65.95 24.61
CA THR A 472 -29.14 64.97 23.82
C THR A 472 -29.02 63.55 24.38
N TYR A 473 -27.87 63.20 24.97
CA TYR A 473 -27.57 61.89 25.53
C TYR A 473 -26.95 61.98 26.94
N PRO A 474 -27.75 62.38 27.96
CA PRO A 474 -27.23 62.68 29.30
C PRO A 474 -26.61 61.48 30.02
N ASN A 475 -27.13 60.27 29.77
CA ASN A 475 -26.69 59.06 30.47
C ASN A 475 -25.54 58.31 29.75
N SER A 476 -25.11 58.77 28.58
CA SER A 476 -24.16 58.05 27.71
C SER A 476 -22.68 58.32 28.02
N GLY A 477 -22.40 59.13 29.05
CA GLY A 477 -21.02 59.39 29.50
C GLY A 477 -20.13 60.04 28.44
N LEU A 478 -20.70 60.89 27.58
CA LEU A 478 -20.01 61.58 26.49
C LEU A 478 -19.05 62.65 27.04
N VAL A 479 -17.84 62.21 27.38
CA VAL A 479 -16.77 63.04 27.96
C VAL A 479 -15.52 62.89 27.09
N ASN A 480 -14.84 64.01 26.80
CA ASN A 480 -13.64 64.07 25.95
C ASN A 480 -13.84 63.34 24.60
N ASN A 481 -12.77 62.79 24.04
CA ASN A 481 -12.76 62.00 22.82
C ASN A 481 -12.75 60.49 23.10
N PHE A 482 -13.40 60.05 24.18
CA PHE A 482 -13.42 58.63 24.54
C PHE A 482 -14.44 57.85 23.73
N CYS A 483 -14.17 56.61 23.35
CA CYS A 483 -15.15 55.76 22.67
C CYS A 483 -16.39 55.50 23.53
N ARG A 484 -17.59 55.65 22.97
CA ARG A 484 -18.87 55.50 23.70
C ARG A 484 -19.91 54.85 22.82
N ASN A 485 -20.98 54.33 23.43
CA ASN A 485 -22.18 53.94 22.70
C ASN A 485 -23.40 54.72 23.21
N PRO A 486 -23.73 55.88 22.61
CA PRO A 486 -24.91 56.64 23.00
C PRO A 486 -26.20 55.93 22.56
N TYR A 487 -26.90 55.29 23.51
CA TYR A 487 -28.16 54.59 23.28
C TYR A 487 -29.39 55.48 23.57
N GLN A 488 -30.35 55.51 22.63
CA GLN A 488 -31.69 56.05 22.87
C GLN A 488 -32.73 55.21 22.10
N THR A 489 -33.85 54.90 22.75
CA THR A 489 -34.93 54.10 22.16
C THR A 489 -35.56 54.87 20.99
N GLY A 490 -35.35 54.38 19.76
CA GLY A 490 -35.84 55.02 18.52
C GLY A 490 -34.77 55.72 17.66
N SER A 491 -33.49 55.65 18.03
CA SER A 491 -32.39 56.19 17.21
C SER A 491 -32.11 55.36 15.96
N THR A 492 -31.80 56.03 14.85
CA THR A 492 -31.53 55.44 13.53
C THR A 492 -30.20 54.68 13.42
N ASN A 493 -29.24 54.94 14.33
CA ASN A 493 -27.92 54.32 14.33
C ASN A 493 -27.71 53.51 15.62
N VAL A 494 -28.18 52.27 15.65
CA VAL A 494 -27.88 51.34 16.75
C VAL A 494 -26.52 50.71 16.44
N ALA A 495 -25.45 51.26 17.00
CA ALA A 495 -24.14 50.63 16.91
C ALA A 495 -24.11 49.39 17.83
N ALA A 496 -23.58 48.28 17.32
CA ALA A 496 -23.50 47.01 18.05
C ALA A 496 -22.50 47.01 19.22
N THR A 497 -21.60 48.00 19.27
CA THR A 497 -20.53 48.15 20.27
C THR A 497 -20.12 49.62 20.38
N ILE A 498 -19.23 49.95 21.31
CA ILE A 498 -18.65 51.30 21.47
C ILE A 498 -17.99 51.79 20.18
N TRP A 499 -18.08 53.09 19.93
CA TRP A 499 -17.58 53.72 18.70
C TRP A 499 -17.20 55.18 18.95
N CYS A 500 -16.59 55.82 17.95
CA CYS A 500 -16.34 57.26 17.96
C CYS A 500 -16.29 57.82 16.54
N PHE A 501 -16.47 59.14 16.41
CA PHE A 501 -16.07 59.86 15.18
C PHE A 501 -14.55 59.95 15.14
N THR A 502 -13.95 59.90 13.95
CA THR A 502 -12.49 59.97 13.82
C THR A 502 -12.05 61.34 13.37
N THR A 503 -10.83 61.74 13.73
CA THR A 503 -10.22 62.99 13.26
C THR A 503 -9.73 62.90 11.81
N ASP A 504 -9.74 61.71 11.20
CA ASP A 504 -9.30 61.48 9.83
C ASP A 504 -10.43 61.85 8.84
N THR A 505 -10.09 62.55 7.76
CA THR A 505 -11.07 63.00 6.76
C THR A 505 -11.62 61.85 5.90
N SER A 506 -10.96 60.70 5.89
CA SER A 506 -11.34 59.54 5.07
C SER A 506 -12.35 58.60 5.75
N VAL A 507 -12.38 58.58 7.09
CA VAL A 507 -13.25 57.70 7.88
C VAL A 507 -14.00 58.56 8.90
N THR A 508 -15.27 58.87 8.62
CA THR A 508 -16.04 59.78 9.47
C THR A 508 -16.29 59.21 10.86
N TRP A 509 -16.58 57.91 10.98
CA TRP A 509 -16.73 57.23 12.27
C TRP A 509 -16.30 55.77 12.16
N GLU A 510 -15.87 55.19 13.27
CA GLU A 510 -15.52 53.77 13.35
C GLU A 510 -15.77 53.21 14.75
N THR A 511 -16.03 51.90 14.82
CA THR A 511 -16.13 51.13 16.08
C THR A 511 -14.81 51.03 16.82
N CYS A 512 -14.87 51.00 18.15
CA CYS A 512 -13.73 50.85 19.04
C CYS A 512 -13.70 49.46 19.71
N THR A 513 -12.51 49.04 20.17
CA THR A 513 -12.31 47.78 20.91
C THR A 513 -11.82 48.08 22.34
N PRO A 514 -12.58 47.75 23.40
CA PRO A 514 -12.23 48.10 24.79
C PRO A 514 -10.79 47.72 25.16
N VAL A 515 -10.12 48.59 25.94
CA VAL A 515 -8.73 48.38 26.35
C VAL A 515 -8.65 47.14 27.26
N GLY A 516 -7.81 46.17 26.88
CA GLY A 516 -7.65 44.90 27.60
C GLY A 516 -8.41 43.71 27.01
N VAL A 517 -9.24 43.92 25.98
CA VAL A 517 -9.89 42.85 25.22
C VAL A 517 -9.04 42.52 23.99
N ILE A 518 -8.25 41.46 24.10
CA ILE A 518 -7.24 41.05 23.08
C ILE A 518 -7.88 40.29 21.88
N ALA A 519 -9.19 40.07 21.89
CA ALA A 519 -9.94 39.50 20.77
C ALA A 519 -11.43 39.89 20.85
N PRO A 520 -12.03 40.49 19.81
CA PRO A 520 -13.48 40.70 19.77
C PRO A 520 -14.20 39.35 19.69
N GLU A 521 -15.27 39.15 20.48
CA GLU A 521 -16.17 38.02 20.27
C GLU A 521 -16.84 38.18 18.89
N CYS A 522 -16.76 37.14 18.06
CA CYS A 522 -17.31 37.18 16.71
C CYS A 522 -18.84 37.20 16.81
N ALA A 523 -19.46 38.36 16.55
CA ALA A 523 -20.92 38.53 16.63
C ALA A 523 -21.70 37.57 15.72
N ALA A 524 -21.10 37.14 14.60
CA ALA A 524 -21.67 36.18 13.67
C ALA A 524 -21.20 34.72 13.90
N GLY A 525 -20.45 34.45 14.98
CA GLY A 525 -19.85 33.14 15.26
C GLY A 525 -18.46 32.93 14.65
N TYR A 526 -17.79 31.86 15.08
CA TYR A 526 -16.44 31.49 14.65
C TYR A 526 -16.48 30.62 13.39
N ALA A 527 -15.43 30.70 12.56
CA ALA A 527 -15.28 29.86 11.38
C ALA A 527 -15.17 28.36 11.69
N ILE A 528 -14.74 28.01 12.91
CA ILE A 528 -14.88 26.67 13.49
C ILE A 528 -16.00 26.74 14.51
N THR A 529 -17.13 26.10 14.23
CA THR A 529 -18.33 26.19 15.07
C THR A 529 -18.19 25.42 16.39
N ASN A 530 -17.34 24.39 16.43
CA ASN A 530 -17.16 23.56 17.62
C ASN A 530 -16.14 24.18 18.60
N ASN A 531 -16.58 24.46 19.83
CA ASN A 531 -15.75 25.04 20.89
C ASN A 531 -14.60 24.12 21.32
N GLU A 532 -14.84 22.81 21.42
CA GLU A 532 -13.81 21.86 21.84
C GLU A 532 -12.64 21.84 20.85
N VAL A 533 -12.95 21.86 19.55
CA VAL A 533 -11.94 21.88 18.49
C VAL A 533 -11.14 23.18 18.52
N ARG A 534 -11.77 24.32 18.84
CA ARG A 534 -11.08 25.60 18.97
C ARG A 534 -10.09 25.61 20.13
N ILE A 535 -10.51 25.13 21.30
CA ILE A 535 -9.64 24.98 22.48
C ILE A 535 -8.48 24.05 22.15
N VAL A 536 -8.74 22.91 21.48
CA VAL A 536 -7.68 22.00 21.05
C VAL A 536 -6.69 22.67 20.10
N LEU A 537 -7.14 23.44 19.10
CA LEU A 537 -6.25 24.16 18.18
C LEU A 537 -5.40 25.22 18.90
N GLU A 538 -5.96 25.92 19.89
CA GLU A 538 -5.25 26.89 20.71
C GLU A 538 -4.16 26.20 21.56
N VAL A 539 -4.51 25.11 22.25
CA VAL A 539 -3.57 24.29 23.03
C VAL A 539 -2.47 23.72 22.13
N VAL A 540 -2.81 23.22 20.94
CA VAL A 540 -1.84 22.72 19.96
C VAL A 540 -0.89 23.84 19.52
N GLY A 541 -1.40 25.06 19.30
CA GLY A 541 -0.58 26.23 18.99
C GLY A 541 0.49 26.51 20.05
N TYR A 542 0.08 26.54 21.32
CA TYR A 542 1.02 26.73 22.45
C TYR A 542 2.02 25.59 22.58
N ILE A 543 1.59 24.33 22.42
CA ILE A 543 2.48 23.17 22.44
C ILE A 543 3.54 23.29 21.34
N LEU A 544 3.16 23.68 20.12
CA LEU A 544 4.10 23.86 19.01
C LEU A 544 5.13 24.95 19.29
N TRP A 545 4.75 26.06 19.91
CA TRP A 545 5.69 27.11 20.30
C TRP A 545 6.63 26.69 21.44
N VAL A 546 6.13 25.96 22.44
CA VAL A 546 7.00 25.37 23.49
C VAL A 546 8.00 24.42 22.87
N ILE A 547 7.57 23.55 21.94
CA ILE A 547 8.46 22.66 21.19
C ILE A 547 9.46 23.48 20.36
N ALA A 548 9.05 24.57 19.72
CA ALA A 548 9.95 25.46 18.98
C ALA A 548 11.03 26.09 19.87
N SER A 549 10.66 26.56 21.07
CA SER A 549 11.60 27.10 22.05
C SER A 549 12.58 26.04 22.56
N ILE A 550 12.10 24.85 22.90
CA ILE A 550 12.95 23.72 23.31
C ILE A 550 13.90 23.33 22.18
N TYR A 551 13.40 23.26 20.94
CA TYR A 551 14.21 22.97 19.75
C TYR A 551 15.30 24.02 19.56
N PHE A 552 14.98 25.31 19.67
CA PHE A 552 15.96 26.40 19.56
C PHE A 552 17.06 26.29 20.62
N ILE A 553 16.70 26.09 21.90
CA ILE A 553 17.66 25.90 22.99
C ILE A 553 18.56 24.70 22.71
N LEU A 554 17.98 23.57 22.28
CA LEU A 554 18.72 22.35 21.96
C LEU A 554 19.70 22.57 20.80
N VAL A 555 19.30 23.30 19.75
CA VAL A 555 20.18 23.68 18.64
C VAL A 555 21.34 24.54 19.15
N CYS A 556 21.07 25.55 19.98
CA CYS A 556 22.09 26.41 20.60
C CYS A 556 23.08 25.60 21.45
N CYS A 557 22.60 24.64 22.25
CA CYS A 557 23.46 23.77 23.07
C CYS A 557 24.29 22.78 22.25
N LEU A 558 23.85 22.42 21.05
CA LEU A 558 24.52 21.44 20.19
C LEU A 558 25.31 22.08 19.04
N VAL A 559 25.47 23.41 18.99
CA VAL A 559 26.17 24.11 17.89
C VAL A 559 27.55 23.52 17.59
N ASP A 560 28.37 23.28 18.62
CA ASP A 560 29.71 22.70 18.42
C ASP A 560 29.66 21.27 17.87
N ARG A 561 28.65 20.49 18.29
CA ARG A 561 28.43 19.13 17.79
C ARG A 561 27.93 19.14 16.35
N ILE A 562 27.07 20.10 15.99
CA ILE A 562 26.60 20.32 14.62
C ILE A 562 27.77 20.74 13.72
N ARG A 563 28.64 21.65 14.19
CA ARG A 563 29.86 22.08 13.47
C ARG A 563 30.81 20.90 13.22
N LEU A 564 31.02 20.04 14.22
CA LEU A 564 31.80 18.81 14.05
C LEU A 564 31.16 17.88 13.01
N ALA A 565 29.85 17.68 13.08
CA ALA A 565 29.15 16.83 12.13
C ALA A 565 29.17 17.40 10.69
N ILE A 566 29.13 18.73 10.52
CA ILE A 566 29.37 19.41 9.24
C ILE A 566 30.77 19.08 8.71
N ALA A 567 31.80 19.16 9.57
CA ALA A 567 33.17 18.82 9.19
C ALA A 567 33.30 17.35 8.74
N VAL A 568 32.64 16.41 9.44
CA VAL A 568 32.55 14.99 9.03
C VAL A 568 31.94 14.82 7.64
N ASN A 569 30.83 15.50 7.37
CA ASN A 569 30.19 15.45 6.06
C ASN A 569 31.07 16.07 4.95
N GLN A 570 31.79 17.16 5.24
CA GLN A 570 32.73 17.77 4.29
C GLN A 570 33.92 16.85 3.97
N VAL A 571 34.46 16.15 4.97
CA VAL A 571 35.53 15.16 4.74
C VAL A 571 35.04 14.00 3.89
N ALA A 572 33.84 13.48 4.17
CA ALA A 572 33.23 12.44 3.35
C ALA A 572 33.02 12.90 1.89
N ALA A 573 32.63 14.16 1.68
CA ALA A 573 32.52 14.74 0.34
C ALA A 573 33.88 14.83 -0.36
N SER A 574 34.95 15.21 0.37
CA SER A 574 36.32 15.21 -0.15
C SER A 574 36.78 13.81 -0.54
N PHE A 575 36.47 12.77 0.25
CA PHE A 575 36.75 11.39 -0.12
C PHE A 575 36.11 10.99 -1.46
N VAL A 576 34.82 11.30 -1.65
CA VAL A 576 34.11 10.99 -2.89
C VAL A 576 34.72 11.72 -4.09
N LYS A 577 35.14 12.99 -3.89
CA LYS A 577 35.83 13.77 -4.92
C LYS A 577 37.18 13.16 -5.31
N ASP A 578 37.98 12.77 -4.32
CA ASP A 578 39.32 12.22 -4.55
C ASP A 578 39.25 10.80 -5.12
N THR A 579 38.15 10.09 -4.86
CA THR A 579 37.96 8.70 -5.27
C THR A 579 36.63 8.49 -6.01
N PRO A 580 36.39 9.15 -7.17
CA PRO A 580 35.08 9.12 -7.84
C PRO A 580 34.69 7.72 -8.33
N ARG A 581 35.68 6.85 -8.55
CA ARG A 581 35.50 5.43 -8.91
C ARG A 581 34.68 4.65 -7.87
N ILE A 582 34.58 5.13 -6.62
CA ILE A 582 33.78 4.47 -5.58
C ILE A 582 32.28 4.43 -5.92
N LEU A 583 31.81 5.39 -6.74
CA LEU A 583 30.41 5.49 -7.16
C LEU A 583 30.02 4.44 -8.21
N VAL A 584 30.99 3.74 -8.80
CA VAL A 584 30.73 2.55 -9.63
C VAL A 584 30.33 1.35 -8.75
N MET A 585 30.72 1.33 -7.48
CA MET A 585 30.47 0.18 -6.60
C MET A 585 28.97 -0.14 -6.44
N PRO A 586 28.06 0.82 -6.15
CA PRO A 586 26.63 0.53 -6.09
C PRO A 586 26.05 0.05 -7.42
N ILE A 587 26.57 0.53 -8.55
CA ILE A 587 26.13 0.09 -9.89
C ILE A 587 26.50 -1.38 -10.07
N LEU A 588 27.74 -1.75 -9.75
CA LEU A 588 28.19 -3.14 -9.77
C LEU A 588 27.34 -4.02 -8.84
N GLN A 589 27.05 -3.56 -7.63
CA GLN A 589 26.18 -4.28 -6.68
C GLN A 589 24.74 -4.42 -7.21
N ALA A 590 24.21 -3.39 -7.87
CA ALA A 590 22.88 -3.42 -8.46
C ALA A 590 22.82 -4.42 -9.62
N VAL A 591 23.84 -4.43 -10.50
CA VAL A 591 23.94 -5.41 -11.60
C VAL A 591 24.01 -6.84 -11.04
N ILE A 592 24.88 -7.10 -10.06
CA ILE A 592 24.96 -8.41 -9.39
C ILE A 592 23.62 -8.79 -8.77
N GLY A 593 22.95 -7.85 -8.09
CA GLY A 593 21.64 -8.04 -7.48
C GLY A 593 20.55 -8.37 -8.51
N ILE A 594 20.52 -7.66 -9.64
CA ILE A 594 19.56 -7.91 -10.73
C ILE A 594 19.80 -9.28 -11.35
N LEU A 595 21.04 -9.62 -11.69
CA LEU A 595 21.38 -10.95 -12.23
C LEU A 595 20.95 -12.06 -11.27
N TRP A 596 21.18 -11.86 -9.97
CA TRP A 596 20.75 -12.80 -8.95
C TRP A 596 19.22 -12.88 -8.80
N ILE A 597 18.51 -11.76 -8.86
CA ILE A 597 17.04 -11.72 -8.87
C ILE A 597 16.48 -12.46 -10.07
N LEU A 598 17.04 -12.27 -11.27
CA LEU A 598 16.60 -12.96 -12.49
C LEU A 598 16.83 -14.47 -12.39
N LEU A 599 18.00 -14.89 -11.92
CA LEU A 599 18.32 -16.31 -11.70
C LEU A 599 17.37 -16.93 -10.66
N TRP A 600 17.12 -16.22 -9.56
CA TRP A 600 16.20 -16.68 -8.54
C TRP A 600 14.75 -16.71 -9.04
N ALA A 601 14.28 -15.70 -9.77
CA ALA A 601 12.93 -15.64 -10.31
C ALA A 601 12.66 -16.80 -11.28
N LEU A 602 13.64 -17.12 -12.14
CA LEU A 602 13.57 -18.29 -13.01
C LEU A 602 13.44 -19.56 -12.17
N SER A 603 14.29 -19.73 -11.16
CA SER A 603 14.29 -20.91 -10.28
C SER A 603 12.98 -21.04 -9.49
N ALA A 604 12.48 -19.92 -8.96
CA ALA A 604 11.21 -19.81 -8.27
C ALA A 604 10.02 -20.15 -9.17
N SER A 605 10.08 -19.80 -10.47
CA SER A 605 9.02 -20.11 -11.43
C SER A 605 8.82 -21.63 -11.62
N PHE A 606 9.90 -22.40 -11.62
CA PHE A 606 9.84 -23.87 -11.64
C PHE A 606 9.29 -24.44 -10.33
N LEU A 607 9.65 -23.86 -9.19
CA LEU A 607 9.18 -24.34 -7.87
C LEU A 607 7.71 -24.01 -7.63
N LEU A 608 7.25 -22.83 -8.03
CA LEU A 608 5.86 -22.37 -7.83
C LEU A 608 4.86 -23.03 -8.78
N SER A 609 5.31 -23.57 -9.92
CA SER A 609 4.45 -24.19 -10.95
C SER A 609 4.14 -25.67 -10.68
N GLN A 610 4.60 -26.23 -9.56
CA GLN A 610 4.34 -27.61 -9.18
C GLN A 610 2.89 -27.81 -8.72
N VAL A 611 2.33 -28.96 -9.05
CA VAL A 611 1.02 -29.41 -8.55
C VAL A 611 1.28 -30.42 -7.43
N PRO A 612 0.73 -30.23 -6.20
CA PRO A 612 0.95 -31.18 -5.12
C PRO A 612 0.25 -32.52 -5.43
N GLU A 613 0.87 -33.64 -5.05
CA GLU A 613 0.29 -34.98 -5.23
C GLU A 613 -1.07 -35.17 -4.53
N ASP A 614 -1.38 -34.36 -3.51
CA ASP A 614 -2.66 -34.40 -2.78
C ASP A 614 -3.86 -33.97 -3.66
N TYR A 615 -3.61 -33.31 -4.81
CA TYR A 615 -4.63 -32.80 -5.72
C TYR A 615 -4.75 -33.59 -7.03
N THR A 616 -3.92 -34.62 -7.25
CA THR A 616 -4.06 -35.50 -8.41
C THR A 616 -5.07 -36.61 -8.08
N PRO A 617 -6.06 -36.88 -8.95
CA PRO A 617 -7.02 -37.94 -8.71
C PRO A 617 -6.31 -39.29 -8.75
N LYS A 618 -5.89 -39.80 -7.59
CA LYS A 618 -5.40 -41.18 -7.44
C LYS A 618 -6.62 -42.10 -7.57
N ALA A 619 -6.63 -42.96 -8.57
CA ALA A 619 -7.63 -44.02 -8.70
C ALA A 619 -7.66 -44.83 -7.39
N GLY A 620 -8.69 -44.62 -6.57
CA GLY A 620 -8.95 -45.39 -5.36
C GLY A 620 -8.88 -44.67 -4.01
N LEU A 621 -8.59 -43.36 -3.90
CA LEU A 621 -8.59 -42.68 -2.59
C LEU A 621 -9.89 -41.90 -2.33
N ARG A 622 -10.90 -42.60 -1.80
CA ARG A 622 -12.16 -42.02 -1.28
C ARG A 622 -11.87 -41.20 -0.03
N LEU A 623 -12.07 -39.88 -0.09
CA LEU A 623 -12.08 -39.04 1.12
C LEU A 623 -13.47 -39.14 1.75
N ILE A 624 -13.62 -40.08 2.68
CA ILE A 624 -14.78 -40.20 3.57
C ILE A 624 -14.53 -39.24 4.74
N LEU A 625 -15.24 -38.10 4.78
CA LEU A 625 -15.48 -37.37 6.02
C LEU A 625 -16.94 -37.61 6.40
N PRO A 626 -17.24 -38.49 7.37
CA PRO A 626 -18.58 -38.63 7.88
C PRO A 626 -18.89 -37.45 8.82
N CYS A 627 -19.93 -36.69 8.52
CA CYS A 627 -20.59 -35.84 9.50
C CYS A 627 -21.31 -36.75 10.49
N LEU A 628 -20.79 -36.89 11.70
CA LEU A 628 -21.56 -37.41 12.83
C LEU A 628 -22.35 -36.23 13.43
N GLU A 629 -23.67 -36.36 13.47
CA GLU A 629 -24.52 -35.62 14.41
C GLU A 629 -24.04 -35.90 15.84
N ASP A 630 -23.72 -34.87 16.61
CA ASP A 630 -24.47 -34.63 17.84
C ASP A 630 -24.14 -33.28 18.49
N SER A 631 -25.15 -32.77 19.18
CA SER A 631 -25.22 -31.45 19.79
C SER A 631 -24.82 -31.47 21.28
N VAL A 632 -24.62 -30.27 21.87
CA VAL A 632 -24.79 -29.94 23.32
C VAL A 632 -23.54 -29.83 24.25
N GLN A 633 -23.44 -28.64 24.87
CA GLN A 633 -22.80 -28.24 26.15
C GLN A 633 -21.27 -28.37 26.40
N ARG A 634 -20.57 -27.22 26.42
CA ARG A 634 -20.05 -26.52 27.63
C ARG A 634 -19.12 -25.36 27.24
N MET A 635 -19.49 -24.10 27.53
CA MET A 635 -19.31 -23.37 28.80
C MET A 635 -17.88 -22.76 28.88
N LEU A 636 -17.74 -21.48 28.52
CA LEU A 636 -17.66 -20.31 29.42
C LEU A 636 -16.44 -20.34 30.34
N LEU A 637 -15.56 -19.34 30.21
CA LEU A 637 -15.09 -18.47 31.31
C LEU A 637 -14.09 -17.39 30.84
N HIS A 638 -14.29 -16.17 31.36
CA HIS A 638 -13.41 -14.98 31.44
C HIS A 638 -13.30 -13.96 30.27
N GLN A 639 -14.27 -13.02 30.21
CA GLN A 639 -14.25 -11.63 30.76
C GLN A 639 -12.91 -11.17 31.43
N GLU A 640 -12.32 -9.97 31.31
CA GLU A 640 -12.70 -8.60 30.86
C GLU A 640 -11.42 -7.70 30.77
N ALA A 641 -11.55 -6.49 30.22
CA ALA A 641 -10.88 -5.23 30.66
C ALA A 641 -9.87 -4.45 29.74
N PHE A 642 -10.21 -3.15 29.55
CA PHE A 642 -9.49 -1.90 29.17
C PHE A 642 -8.83 -1.78 27.76
N THR A 643 -9.29 -0.98 26.78
CA THR A 643 -9.55 0.48 26.59
C THR A 643 -8.33 1.39 26.30
N SER A 644 -8.38 2.00 25.10
CA SER A 644 -7.84 3.29 24.59
C SER A 644 -6.32 3.56 24.52
N TYR A 645 -5.79 3.80 23.31
CA TYR A 645 -5.50 5.14 22.72
C TYR A 645 -4.75 5.00 21.38
N ASP A 646 -4.98 5.96 20.49
CA ASP A 646 -4.62 5.98 19.07
C ASP A 646 -3.39 6.85 18.75
N GLU A 647 -2.77 6.51 17.61
CA GLU A 647 -1.98 7.30 16.66
C GLU A 647 -0.71 8.08 17.08
N ALA A 648 0.43 7.69 16.49
CA ALA A 648 1.56 8.57 16.21
C ALA A 648 2.48 8.01 15.09
N PHE A 649 2.21 8.46 13.86
CA PHE A 649 3.13 8.63 12.72
C PHE A 649 3.65 7.40 11.95
N GLY A 650 3.29 7.37 10.66
CA GLY A 650 3.73 6.41 9.66
C GLY A 650 4.97 6.83 8.86
N THR A 651 5.44 5.91 8.02
CA THR A 651 6.06 6.20 6.73
C THR A 651 5.80 5.03 5.77
N VAL A 652 5.16 5.36 4.66
CA VAL A 652 4.83 4.47 3.55
C VAL A 652 5.99 4.49 2.57
N THR A 653 6.58 3.35 2.24
CA THR A 653 7.41 3.19 1.04
C THR A 653 7.32 1.77 0.48
N TRP A 654 7.10 1.70 -0.84
CA TRP A 654 7.24 0.55 -1.73
C TRP A 654 6.31 -0.67 -1.57
N TRP A 655 5.88 -1.02 -0.35
CA TRP A 655 5.05 -2.21 -0.12
C TRP A 655 3.59 -2.09 -0.57
N ARG A 656 3.07 -0.87 -0.74
CA ARG A 656 1.69 -0.63 -1.24
C ARG A 656 1.52 -0.91 -2.73
N LEU A 657 2.56 -0.67 -3.54
CA LEU A 657 2.53 -0.94 -4.98
C LEU A 657 2.59 -2.45 -5.27
N VAL A 658 3.36 -3.19 -4.46
CA VAL A 658 3.40 -4.66 -4.53
C VAL A 658 2.11 -5.28 -3.97
N HIS A 659 1.43 -4.66 -2.99
CA HIS A 659 0.10 -5.12 -2.55
C HIS A 659 -1.00 -4.84 -3.59
N MET A 660 -0.95 -3.72 -4.32
CA MET A 660 -1.89 -3.41 -5.40
C MET A 660 -1.86 -4.42 -6.55
N ILE A 661 -0.69 -5.01 -6.84
CA ILE A 661 -0.53 -6.00 -7.93
C ILE A 661 -1.09 -7.38 -7.54
N PHE A 662 -1.16 -7.71 -6.24
CA PHE A 662 -1.61 -9.03 -5.77
C PHE A 662 -3.03 -9.07 -5.18
N ASP A 663 -3.70 -7.93 -5.01
CA ASP A 663 -5.02 -7.86 -4.36
C ASP A 663 -6.23 -7.84 -5.32
N ASN A 664 -6.02 -7.79 -6.65
CA ASN A 664 -7.14 -7.80 -7.60
C ASN A 664 -7.71 -9.19 -7.88
N PHE A 665 -7.00 -10.29 -7.64
CA PHE A 665 -7.55 -11.62 -7.93
C PHE A 665 -8.47 -12.14 -6.81
N ARG A 666 -9.77 -11.86 -6.89
CA ARG A 666 -10.80 -12.39 -5.99
C ARG A 666 -11.91 -13.10 -6.79
N PRO A 667 -12.01 -14.45 -6.76
CA PRO A 667 -13.22 -15.11 -7.22
C PRO A 667 -14.37 -14.93 -6.19
N PRO A 668 -15.64 -14.95 -6.62
CA PRO A 668 -16.79 -14.74 -5.76
C PRO A 668 -16.97 -15.89 -4.77
N VAL A 669 -17.18 -15.53 -3.50
CA VAL A 669 -17.40 -16.47 -2.38
C VAL A 669 -18.91 -16.66 -2.21
N CYS A 670 -19.40 -17.87 -2.48
CA CYS A 670 -20.74 -18.29 -2.09
C CYS A 670 -20.74 -18.72 -0.60
N GLN A 671 -21.78 -18.33 0.11
CA GLN A 671 -21.99 -18.62 1.53
C GLN A 671 -22.86 -19.87 1.71
N SER A 672 -22.67 -20.53 2.85
CA SER A 672 -23.21 -21.83 3.25
C SER A 672 -24.74 -22.02 3.09
N LYS A 673 -25.13 -23.07 2.36
CA LYS A 673 -26.12 -24.07 2.82
C LYS A 673 -25.45 -25.45 2.72
N ALA A 674 -25.80 -26.35 3.62
CA ALA A 674 -25.16 -27.65 3.82
C ALA A 674 -25.12 -28.49 2.53
N ASN A 675 -23.98 -28.46 1.81
CA ASN A 675 -23.40 -29.54 0.99
C ASN A 675 -22.24 -29.07 0.08
N VAL A 676 -21.74 -27.85 0.21
CA VAL A 676 -20.54 -27.42 -0.53
C VAL A 676 -19.56 -26.71 0.38
N SER A 677 -18.65 -27.49 0.98
CA SER A 677 -17.54 -26.92 1.76
C SER A 677 -16.40 -26.55 0.83
N GLY A 678 -16.06 -25.26 0.76
CA GLY A 678 -14.90 -24.70 0.06
C GLY A 678 -13.53 -25.05 0.67
N LYS A 679 -13.28 -26.34 0.98
CA LYS A 679 -11.95 -26.87 1.31
C LYS A 679 -11.79 -28.28 0.74
N CYS A 680 -11.13 -28.35 -0.41
CA CYS A 680 -10.66 -29.60 -0.99
C CYS A 680 -9.68 -30.35 -0.09
N THR A 681 -8.90 -29.59 0.68
CA THR A 681 -8.01 -30.08 1.72
C THR A 681 -8.02 -29.08 2.89
N ASP A 682 -7.63 -29.53 4.08
CA ASP A 682 -7.39 -28.64 5.22
C ASP A 682 -6.05 -27.88 5.11
N LYS A 683 -5.27 -28.10 4.04
CA LYS A 683 -3.94 -27.50 3.83
C LYS A 683 -4.04 -26.25 2.92
N TRP A 684 -3.41 -25.16 3.35
CA TRP A 684 -3.26 -23.93 2.56
C TRP A 684 -1.99 -24.01 1.68
N PRO A 685 -1.99 -23.54 0.42
CA PRO A 685 -3.10 -22.90 -0.30
C PRO A 685 -4.25 -23.82 -0.67
N THR A 686 -5.48 -23.37 -0.39
CA THR A 686 -6.69 -24.10 -0.77
C THR A 686 -6.94 -23.89 -2.26
N GLY A 687 -7.09 -25.00 -2.97
CA GLY A 687 -7.47 -25.01 -4.36
C GLY A 687 -8.92 -24.56 -4.62
N GLY A 688 -9.34 -24.59 -5.89
CA GLY A 688 -10.71 -24.25 -6.29
C GLY A 688 -11.65 -25.45 -6.17
N VAL A 689 -12.96 -25.19 -6.26
CA VAL A 689 -14.01 -26.21 -6.25
C VAL A 689 -14.88 -26.01 -7.49
N TRP A 690 -15.28 -27.09 -8.15
CA TRP A 690 -16.16 -27.07 -9.32
C TRP A 690 -17.16 -28.23 -9.26
N LYS A 691 -18.34 -28.06 -9.89
CA LYS A 691 -19.39 -29.11 -9.92
C LYS A 691 -19.22 -29.97 -11.18
N SER A 692 -19.09 -31.27 -11.00
CA SER A 692 -19.03 -32.26 -12.08
C SER A 692 -20.41 -32.63 -12.59
N GLU A 693 -20.49 -32.98 -13.87
CA GLU A 693 -21.73 -33.43 -14.54
C GLU A 693 -22.09 -34.87 -14.15
N SER A 694 -21.10 -35.68 -13.77
CA SER A 694 -21.31 -37.04 -13.27
C SER A 694 -21.05 -37.04 -11.76
N CYS A 695 -22.13 -37.21 -11.00
CA CYS A 695 -22.07 -37.33 -9.55
C CYS A 695 -21.79 -38.78 -9.16
N ASP A 696 -20.83 -38.99 -8.26
CA ASP A 696 -20.60 -40.33 -7.70
C ASP A 696 -21.56 -40.59 -6.54
N LEU A 697 -22.15 -41.78 -6.47
CA LEU A 697 -22.93 -42.18 -5.30
C LEU A 697 -21.96 -42.59 -4.17
N VAL A 698 -21.90 -41.78 -3.11
CA VAL A 698 -21.05 -42.05 -1.94
C VAL A 698 -21.92 -42.13 -0.70
N ASN A 699 -22.02 -43.31 -0.10
CA ASN A 699 -22.83 -43.57 1.11
C ASN A 699 -24.31 -43.14 1.01
N GLY A 700 -24.93 -43.25 -0.17
CA GLY A 700 -26.34 -42.89 -0.38
C GLY A 700 -26.60 -41.41 -0.68
N THR A 701 -25.55 -40.59 -0.75
CA THR A 701 -25.60 -39.18 -1.16
C THR A 701 -24.79 -38.96 -2.44
N TYR A 702 -25.31 -38.14 -3.37
CA TYR A 702 -24.63 -37.79 -4.61
C TYR A 702 -23.50 -36.77 -4.34
N ALA A 703 -22.25 -37.18 -4.60
CA ALA A 703 -21.07 -36.34 -4.50
C ALA A 703 -20.76 -35.70 -5.87
N CYS A 704 -21.33 -34.53 -6.13
CA CYS A 704 -21.19 -33.83 -7.41
C CYS A 704 -20.00 -32.85 -7.46
N TRP A 705 -19.43 -32.45 -6.32
CA TRP A 705 -18.39 -31.43 -6.25
C TRP A 705 -16.97 -32.02 -6.29
N ARG A 706 -16.11 -31.41 -7.10
CA ARG A 706 -14.71 -31.79 -7.34
C ARG A 706 -13.78 -30.62 -7.03
N CYS A 707 -12.49 -30.93 -6.98
CA CYS A 707 -11.45 -30.05 -6.48
C CYS A 707 -10.38 -29.77 -7.52
N SER A 708 -9.87 -28.53 -7.54
CA SER A 708 -8.79 -28.08 -8.42
C SER A 708 -7.60 -27.56 -7.63
N PRO A 709 -6.36 -27.71 -8.09
CA PRO A 709 -5.17 -27.32 -7.35
C PRO A 709 -5.00 -25.79 -7.30
N PRO A 710 -4.35 -25.26 -6.23
CA PRO A 710 -4.01 -23.84 -6.14
C PRO A 710 -3.10 -23.39 -7.29
N ARG A 711 -3.06 -22.07 -7.57
CA ARG A 711 -2.20 -21.49 -8.62
C ARG A 711 -0.71 -21.43 -8.26
N TYR A 712 -0.43 -21.27 -6.97
CA TYR A 712 0.93 -21.19 -6.46
C TYR A 712 1.05 -22.08 -5.24
N VAL A 713 2.13 -22.84 -5.15
CA VAL A 713 2.42 -23.71 -4.00
C VAL A 713 3.66 -23.20 -3.28
N PHE A 714 3.52 -22.93 -1.99
CA PHE A 714 4.63 -22.53 -1.12
C PHE A 714 5.08 -23.72 -0.28
N ASP A 715 5.99 -24.53 -0.83
CA ASP A 715 6.57 -25.69 -0.15
C ASP A 715 7.91 -25.37 0.53
N TRP A 716 8.44 -26.29 1.36
CA TRP A 716 9.74 -26.17 2.02
C TRP A 716 10.88 -25.93 1.02
N ARG A 717 10.76 -26.50 -0.19
CA ARG A 717 11.69 -26.29 -1.32
C ARG A 717 11.78 -24.81 -1.71
N PHE A 718 10.62 -24.18 -1.91
CA PHE A 718 10.54 -22.75 -2.16
C PHE A 718 11.08 -21.94 -0.99
N ALA A 719 10.80 -22.37 0.26
CA ALA A 719 11.31 -21.70 1.46
C ALA A 719 12.85 -21.72 1.54
N VAL A 720 13.50 -22.85 1.23
CA VAL A 720 14.97 -22.94 1.14
C VAL A 720 15.49 -22.01 0.04
N SER A 721 14.88 -22.04 -1.14
CA SER A 721 15.25 -21.17 -2.26
C SER A 721 15.15 -19.68 -1.91
N PHE A 722 14.04 -19.29 -1.29
CA PHE A 722 13.78 -17.93 -0.85
C PHE A 722 14.74 -17.48 0.27
N PHE A 723 15.08 -18.35 1.22
CA PHE A 723 16.05 -18.03 2.26
C PHE A 723 17.45 -17.75 1.68
N VAL A 724 17.91 -18.59 0.75
CA VAL A 724 19.21 -18.40 0.06
C VAL A 724 19.21 -17.11 -0.76
N PHE A 725 18.07 -16.74 -1.35
CA PHE A 725 17.91 -15.44 -2.01
C PHE A 725 18.08 -14.27 -1.04
N LEU A 726 17.41 -14.29 0.11
CA LEU A 726 17.54 -13.25 1.14
C LEU A 726 18.98 -13.14 1.66
N TRP A 727 19.64 -14.27 1.90
CA TRP A 727 21.03 -14.30 2.38
C TRP A 727 22.01 -13.72 1.36
N ASN A 728 21.94 -14.11 0.09
CA ASN A 728 22.81 -13.54 -0.94
C ASN A 728 22.57 -12.04 -1.14
N ASN A 729 21.32 -11.56 -1.06
CA ASN A 729 21.03 -10.13 -1.11
C ASN A 729 21.65 -9.37 0.08
N ALA A 730 21.51 -9.91 1.29
CA ALA A 730 22.13 -9.33 2.48
C ALA A 730 23.67 -9.36 2.40
N LEU A 731 24.25 -10.42 1.82
CA LEU A 731 25.68 -10.57 1.61
C LEU A 731 26.21 -9.54 0.60
N ASN A 732 25.52 -9.35 -0.52
CA ASN A 732 25.88 -8.34 -1.52
C ASN A 732 25.94 -6.94 -0.88
N ILE A 733 24.96 -6.59 -0.04
CA ILE A 733 24.95 -5.32 0.71
C ILE A 733 26.12 -5.25 1.70
N ALA A 734 26.38 -6.31 2.47
CA ALA A 734 27.47 -6.37 3.43
C ALA A 734 28.86 -6.20 2.79
N ILE A 735 29.07 -6.82 1.62
CA ILE A 735 30.30 -6.67 0.82
C ILE A 735 30.51 -5.21 0.44
N GLY A 736 29.52 -4.53 -0.14
CA GLY A 736 29.68 -3.10 -0.48
C GLY A 736 29.92 -2.22 0.74
N GLN A 737 29.24 -2.49 1.86
CA GLN A 737 29.44 -1.73 3.08
C GLN A 737 30.87 -1.86 3.61
N CYS A 738 31.41 -3.07 3.70
CA CYS A 738 32.77 -3.28 4.15
C CYS A 738 33.82 -2.72 3.17
N LEU A 739 33.57 -2.79 1.86
CA LEU A 739 34.46 -2.27 0.83
C LEU A 739 34.59 -0.75 0.88
N ILE A 740 33.46 -0.05 0.97
CA ILE A 740 33.43 1.42 1.08
C ILE A 740 34.08 1.84 2.39
N ALA A 741 33.75 1.20 3.51
CA ALA A 741 34.37 1.51 4.80
C ALA A 741 35.90 1.29 4.78
N GLY A 742 36.38 0.20 4.16
CA GLY A 742 37.81 -0.04 4.00
C GLY A 742 38.50 1.00 3.12
N ALA A 743 37.86 1.41 2.02
CA ALA A 743 38.41 2.44 1.14
C ALA A 743 38.50 3.80 1.83
N VAL A 744 37.46 4.19 2.59
CA VAL A 744 37.43 5.43 3.38
C VAL A 744 38.48 5.38 4.48
N GLY A 745 38.61 4.27 5.20
CA GLY A 745 39.63 4.08 6.23
C GLY A 745 41.05 4.25 5.67
N ILE A 746 41.37 3.57 4.56
CA ILE A 746 42.69 3.67 3.92
C ILE A 746 42.96 5.11 3.43
N TRP A 747 41.98 5.76 2.80
CA TRP A 747 42.11 7.14 2.32
C TRP A 747 42.27 8.14 3.48
N PHE A 748 41.52 7.95 4.58
CA PHE A 748 41.54 8.85 5.73
C PHE A 748 42.93 8.91 6.36
N PHE A 749 43.56 7.77 6.58
CA PHE A 749 44.91 7.67 7.17
C PHE A 749 46.06 7.84 6.15
N THR A 750 45.76 8.14 4.88
CA THR A 750 46.79 8.51 3.90
C THR A 750 47.15 9.99 4.04
N SER A 751 48.45 10.32 3.91
CA SER A 751 48.97 11.70 3.87
C SER A 751 48.18 12.59 2.92
N ASN A 752 47.94 13.86 3.28
CA ASN A 752 47.20 14.81 2.45
C ASN A 752 47.81 14.98 1.05
N SER A 753 49.14 14.87 0.91
CA SER A 753 49.84 14.89 -0.38
C SER A 753 49.48 13.73 -1.31
N ASP A 754 49.11 12.59 -0.74
CA ASP A 754 48.93 11.32 -1.44
C ASP A 754 47.45 10.91 -1.56
N LYS A 755 46.52 11.74 -1.05
CA LYS A 755 45.08 11.50 -1.18
C LYS A 755 44.69 11.54 -2.66
N GLY A 756 44.01 10.49 -3.13
CA GLY A 756 43.61 10.33 -4.54
C GLY A 756 44.62 9.61 -5.45
N THR A 757 45.88 9.42 -5.03
CA THR A 757 46.89 8.71 -5.86
C THR A 757 46.91 7.20 -5.61
N LYS A 758 46.64 6.78 -4.37
CA LYS A 758 46.65 5.36 -3.97
C LYS A 758 45.42 4.61 -4.51
N ARG A 759 45.61 3.34 -4.86
CA ARG A 759 44.54 2.42 -5.29
C ARG A 759 43.72 1.89 -4.10
N VAL A 760 43.09 2.80 -3.35
CA VAL A 760 42.38 2.50 -2.09
C VAL A 760 41.26 1.49 -2.25
N ILE A 761 40.52 1.55 -3.37
CA ILE A 761 39.44 0.61 -3.68
C ILE A 761 40.00 -0.79 -3.91
N ALA A 762 41.03 -0.93 -4.75
CA ALA A 762 41.61 -2.23 -5.07
C ALA A 762 42.16 -2.93 -3.81
N GLN A 763 42.83 -2.17 -2.94
CA GLN A 763 43.31 -2.69 -1.66
C GLN A 763 42.17 -3.13 -0.74
N SER A 764 41.12 -2.31 -0.63
CA SER A 764 39.93 -2.67 0.17
C SER A 764 39.26 -3.93 -0.37
N THR A 765 39.12 -4.04 -1.70
CA THR A 765 38.59 -5.23 -2.39
C THR A 765 39.40 -6.47 -2.08
N TRP A 766 40.72 -6.40 -2.20
CA TRP A 766 41.59 -7.51 -1.84
C TRP A 766 41.39 -7.93 -0.38
N ASN A 767 41.38 -6.97 0.55
CA ASN A 767 41.23 -7.26 1.97
C ASN A 767 39.89 -7.94 2.29
N VAL A 768 38.79 -7.50 1.69
CA VAL A 768 37.45 -8.05 1.91
C VAL A 768 37.35 -9.50 1.45
N PHE A 769 37.71 -9.78 0.19
CA PHE A 769 37.57 -11.13 -0.37
C PHE A 769 38.60 -12.11 0.19
N ARG A 770 39.79 -11.64 0.57
CA ARG A 770 40.85 -12.51 1.09
C ARG A 770 40.70 -12.85 2.57
N TYR A 771 40.20 -11.93 3.40
CA TYR A 771 40.24 -12.08 4.86
C TYR A 771 38.87 -11.98 5.55
N HIS A 772 37.91 -11.22 5.00
CA HIS A 772 36.70 -10.82 5.75
C HIS A 772 35.39 -11.44 5.26
N LEU A 773 35.40 -12.15 4.14
CA LEU A 773 34.19 -12.69 3.52
C LEU A 773 33.36 -13.58 4.49
N GLY A 774 34.02 -14.33 5.38
CA GLY A 774 33.34 -15.16 6.39
C GLY A 774 32.56 -14.33 7.41
N SER A 775 33.15 -13.25 7.92
CA SER A 775 32.47 -12.32 8.84
C SER A 775 31.28 -11.63 8.18
N LEU A 776 31.41 -11.27 6.89
CA LEU A 776 30.32 -10.68 6.11
C LEU A 776 29.20 -11.68 5.84
N ALA A 777 29.54 -12.95 5.57
CA ALA A 777 28.59 -14.04 5.45
C ALA A 777 27.81 -14.28 6.75
N PHE A 778 28.49 -14.24 7.90
CA PHE A 778 27.84 -14.37 9.22
C PHE A 778 26.91 -13.19 9.53
N GLY A 779 27.37 -11.95 9.36
CA GLY A 779 26.55 -10.77 9.59
C GLY A 779 25.31 -10.75 8.68
N SER A 780 25.48 -11.07 7.40
CA SER A 780 24.37 -11.15 6.43
C SER A 780 23.41 -12.31 6.70
N PHE A 781 23.89 -13.44 7.25
CA PHE A 781 23.05 -14.56 7.67
C PHE A 781 22.05 -14.14 8.74
N ILE A 782 22.49 -13.39 9.77
CA ILE A 782 21.63 -12.90 10.85
C ILE A 782 20.50 -12.03 10.27
N ILE A 783 20.82 -11.14 9.31
CA ILE A 783 19.83 -10.32 8.63
C ILE A 783 18.83 -11.19 7.84
N ALA A 784 19.32 -12.19 7.11
CA ALA A 784 18.48 -13.09 6.33
C ALA A 784 17.51 -13.90 7.19
N VAL A 785 17.97 -14.40 8.35
CA VAL A 785 17.13 -15.11 9.33
C VAL A 785 16.02 -14.20 9.85
N ILE A 786 16.36 -12.98 10.26
CA ILE A 786 15.36 -12.02 10.74
C ILE A 786 14.35 -11.72 9.63
N GLN A 787 14.81 -11.43 8.42
CA GLN A 787 13.93 -11.17 7.28
C GLN A 787 13.00 -12.36 7.00
N PHE A 788 13.53 -13.58 6.96
CA PHE A 788 12.77 -14.79 6.73
C PHE A 788 11.68 -15.00 7.80
N ILE A 789 12.02 -14.81 9.08
CA ILE A 789 11.05 -14.87 10.20
C ILE A 789 9.93 -13.84 10.00
N ARG A 790 10.24 -12.62 9.54
CA ARG A 790 9.21 -11.60 9.25
C ARG A 790 8.28 -12.00 8.13
N TYR A 791 8.81 -12.54 7.04
CA TYR A 791 8.00 -13.04 5.93
C TYR A 791 7.11 -14.21 6.37
N LEU A 792 7.64 -15.13 7.17
CA LEU A 792 6.93 -16.27 7.72
C LEU A 792 5.81 -15.85 8.68
N MET A 793 6.05 -14.89 9.57
CA MET A 793 5.02 -14.33 10.45
C MET A 793 3.91 -13.62 9.66
N LYS A 794 4.26 -12.85 8.62
CA LYS A 794 3.28 -12.21 7.73
C LYS A 794 2.47 -13.25 6.96
N TYR A 795 3.10 -14.36 6.56
CA TYR A 795 2.43 -15.51 5.96
C TYR A 795 1.42 -16.15 6.93
N TYR A 796 1.81 -16.40 8.19
CA TYR A 796 0.89 -16.91 9.20
C TYR A 796 -0.22 -15.93 9.57
N GLU A 797 0.05 -14.63 9.56
CA GLU A 797 -0.99 -13.61 9.74
C GLU A 797 -2.00 -13.63 8.58
N LYS A 798 -1.54 -13.85 7.34
CA LYS A 798 -2.43 -14.01 6.17
C LYS A 798 -3.23 -15.31 6.26
N LEU A 799 -2.62 -16.41 6.69
CA LEU A 799 -3.29 -17.69 6.94
C LEU A 799 -4.38 -17.57 8.03
N ALA A 800 -4.06 -16.92 9.15
CA ALA A 800 -5.00 -16.69 10.24
C ALA A 800 -6.21 -15.80 9.83
N ARG A 801 -6.04 -14.94 8.81
CA ARG A 801 -7.12 -14.09 8.27
C ARG A 801 -8.05 -14.84 7.31
N GLN A 802 -7.56 -15.84 6.57
CA GLN A 802 -8.36 -16.53 5.55
C GLN A 802 -9.50 -17.39 6.10
N VAL A 803 -9.41 -17.83 7.36
CA VAL A 803 -10.50 -18.58 8.00
C VAL A 803 -11.71 -17.66 8.32
N PHE A 804 -11.67 -16.35 8.02
CA PHE A 804 -12.61 -15.39 8.60
C PHE A 804 -13.32 -14.31 7.74
N HIS A 805 -13.77 -14.56 6.52
CA HIS A 805 -14.62 -13.56 5.85
C HIS A 805 -15.85 -14.12 5.13
N GLN A 806 -16.99 -14.07 5.83
CA GLN A 806 -18.32 -13.80 5.25
C GLN A 806 -18.72 -12.34 5.51
N GLU A 807 -19.21 -11.69 4.44
CA GLU A 807 -19.87 -10.37 4.31
C GLU A 807 -19.02 -9.07 4.23
N ARG A 808 -19.49 -8.17 3.34
CA ARG A 808 -18.79 -7.24 2.43
C ARG A 808 -18.52 -5.80 2.95
N ARG A 809 -17.49 -5.13 2.34
CA ARG A 809 -17.26 -3.67 1.98
C ARG A 809 -16.11 -2.89 2.71
N PRO A 810 -15.48 -1.83 2.10
CA PRO A 810 -14.01 -1.62 2.03
C PRO A 810 -13.38 -0.62 3.03
N TRP A 811 -12.04 -0.57 3.00
CA TRP A 811 -11.06 0.03 3.91
C TRP A 811 -11.32 1.49 4.39
N THR A 812 -11.68 1.64 5.66
CA THR A 812 -11.21 2.71 6.56
C THR A 812 -11.07 2.15 7.99
N TRP A 813 -10.21 2.76 8.78
CA TRP A 813 -9.52 2.23 9.97
C TRP A 813 -10.40 1.45 10.99
N THR A 814 -10.05 0.18 11.20
CA THR A 814 -10.33 -0.68 12.38
C THR A 814 -11.76 -0.84 12.90
N ARG A 815 -12.51 -1.82 12.38
CA ARG A 815 -13.37 -2.74 13.17
C ARG A 815 -13.86 -3.93 12.32
N LYS A 816 -13.33 -5.13 12.61
CA LYS A 816 -13.97 -6.48 12.60
C LYS A 816 -12.91 -7.57 12.41
N GLN A 817 -12.27 -7.95 13.52
CA GLN A 817 -11.43 -9.13 13.64
C GLN A 817 -12.28 -10.39 13.84
N ALA A 818 -11.83 -11.49 13.22
CA ALA A 818 -11.77 -12.85 13.75
C ALA A 818 -12.99 -13.45 14.49
N LYS A 819 -13.80 -14.26 13.79
CA LYS A 819 -14.51 -15.48 14.28
C LYS A 819 -14.03 -16.72 13.49
N ALA A 820 -12.74 -17.07 13.59
CA ALA A 820 -12.32 -18.47 13.42
C ALA A 820 -10.93 -18.78 14.00
N ALA A 821 -10.45 -17.96 14.93
CA ALA A 821 -9.40 -18.35 15.87
C ALA A 821 -9.73 -17.68 17.20
N LYS A 822 -10.30 -18.44 18.14
CA LYS A 822 -10.65 -17.98 19.49
C LYS A 822 -9.39 -17.77 20.35
N ASN A 823 -8.50 -16.87 19.94
CA ASN A 823 -7.46 -16.35 20.83
C ASN A 823 -7.02 -14.94 20.40
N ARG A 824 -7.72 -13.91 20.90
CA ARG A 824 -7.35 -12.49 20.70
C ARG A 824 -5.93 -12.20 21.21
N VAL A 825 -5.52 -12.92 22.26
CA VAL A 825 -4.15 -12.91 22.80
C VAL A 825 -3.14 -13.29 21.72
N LEU A 826 -3.40 -14.32 20.91
CA LEU A 826 -2.49 -14.74 19.84
C LEU A 826 -2.33 -13.66 18.77
N VAL A 827 -3.42 -12.99 18.35
CA VAL A 827 -3.36 -11.91 17.35
C VAL A 827 -2.63 -10.67 17.90
N LEU A 828 -2.87 -10.32 19.16
CA LEU A 828 -2.16 -9.23 19.84
C LEU A 828 -0.66 -9.55 19.99
N VAL A 829 -0.34 -10.76 20.45
CA VAL A 829 1.04 -11.27 20.59
C VAL A 829 1.74 -11.25 19.23
N LEU A 830 1.09 -11.70 18.14
CA LEU A 830 1.67 -11.65 16.80
C LEU A 830 1.95 -10.21 16.34
N LYS A 831 1.07 -9.24 16.63
CA LYS A 831 1.30 -7.82 16.31
C LYS A 831 2.44 -7.20 17.13
N VAL A 832 2.49 -7.49 18.43
CA VAL A 832 3.57 -7.03 19.31
C VAL A 832 4.90 -7.63 18.85
N LEU A 833 4.95 -8.94 18.59
CA LEU A 833 6.12 -9.61 18.04
C LEU A 833 6.54 -9.02 16.69
N GLN A 834 5.61 -8.69 15.80
CA GLN A 834 5.91 -8.08 14.50
C GLN A 834 6.52 -6.68 14.64
N CYS A 835 6.06 -5.89 15.62
CA CYS A 835 6.65 -4.60 15.99
C CYS A 835 8.04 -4.78 16.61
N CYS A 836 8.18 -5.67 17.60
CA CYS A 836 9.47 -5.97 18.23
C CYS A 836 10.51 -6.45 17.21
N ILE A 837 10.10 -7.32 16.28
CA ILE A 837 10.98 -7.80 15.21
C ILE A 837 11.24 -6.70 14.17
N TRP A 838 10.33 -5.73 14.00
CA TRP A 838 10.62 -4.53 13.22
C TRP A 838 11.74 -3.70 13.82
N CYS A 839 11.61 -3.37 15.10
CA CYS A 839 12.63 -2.63 15.83
C CYS A 839 13.95 -3.41 15.83
N PHE A 840 13.89 -4.71 16.10
CA PHE A 840 15.06 -5.59 16.11
C PHE A 840 15.76 -5.62 14.75
N GLU A 841 15.04 -5.76 13.63
CA GLU A 841 15.66 -5.70 12.29
C GLU A 841 16.39 -4.37 12.07
N LYS A 842 15.80 -3.24 12.48
CA LYS A 842 16.44 -1.92 12.35
C LYS A 842 17.70 -1.81 13.22
N CYS A 843 17.64 -2.26 14.46
CA CYS A 843 18.79 -2.29 15.37
C CYS A 843 19.91 -3.18 14.84
N VAL A 844 19.59 -4.39 14.35
CA VAL A 844 20.61 -5.31 13.81
C VAL A 844 21.19 -4.77 12.50
N LYS A 845 20.40 -4.17 11.61
CA LYS A 845 20.94 -3.50 10.40
C LYS A 845 21.90 -2.36 10.76
N PHE A 846 21.53 -1.55 11.74
CA PHE A 846 22.38 -0.47 12.24
C PHE A 846 23.68 -0.99 12.88
N LEU A 847 23.59 -2.02 13.72
CA LEU A 847 24.75 -2.63 14.35
C LEU A 847 25.66 -3.31 13.33
N ASN A 848 25.12 -4.07 12.37
CA ASN A 848 25.87 -4.73 11.31
C ASN A 848 26.65 -3.71 10.47
N LYS A 849 26.01 -2.60 10.07
CA LYS A 849 26.68 -1.51 9.33
C LYS A 849 27.93 -1.05 10.08
N ASN A 850 27.80 -0.76 11.38
CA ASN A 850 28.91 -0.29 12.21
C ASN A 850 29.95 -1.39 12.50
N ALA A 851 29.51 -2.65 12.64
CA ALA A 851 30.39 -3.80 12.77
C ALA A 851 31.27 -3.98 11.52
N TYR A 852 30.70 -3.83 10.32
CA TYR A 852 31.47 -3.92 9.07
C TYR A 852 32.52 -2.80 8.95
N ILE A 853 32.23 -1.60 9.46
CA ILE A 853 33.23 -0.53 9.55
C ILE A 853 34.38 -0.96 10.47
N GLN A 854 34.07 -1.51 11.65
CA GLN A 854 35.08 -2.02 12.58
C GLN A 854 35.90 -3.19 12.00
N ILE A 855 35.28 -4.11 11.24
CA ILE A 855 36.01 -5.18 10.51
C ILE A 855 36.98 -4.56 9.50
N ALA A 856 36.53 -3.56 8.75
CA ALA A 856 37.37 -2.90 7.75
C ALA A 856 38.59 -2.22 8.39
N LEU A 857 38.41 -1.54 9.52
CA LEU A 857 39.48 -0.84 10.24
C LEU A 857 40.41 -1.81 10.99
N MET A 858 39.84 -2.69 11.83
CA MET A 858 40.56 -3.52 12.80
C MET A 858 40.93 -4.92 12.27
N GLY A 859 40.20 -5.43 11.28
CA GLY A 859 40.42 -6.78 10.75
C GLY A 859 40.03 -7.93 11.69
N THR A 860 39.17 -7.68 12.67
CA THR A 860 38.66 -8.70 13.61
C THR A 860 37.39 -9.40 13.10
N ASN A 861 37.01 -10.52 13.70
CA ASN A 861 35.78 -11.25 13.35
C ASN A 861 34.49 -10.45 13.64
N PHE A 862 33.35 -10.94 13.16
CA PHE A 862 32.09 -10.19 13.24
C PHE A 862 31.66 -9.88 14.68
N CYS A 863 31.66 -10.88 15.58
CA CYS A 863 31.17 -10.70 16.95
C CYS A 863 32.04 -9.71 17.75
N VAL A 864 33.37 -9.80 17.63
CA VAL A 864 34.30 -8.87 18.27
C VAL A 864 34.09 -7.45 17.72
N SER A 865 33.96 -7.33 16.40
CA SER A 865 33.76 -6.04 15.74
C SER A 865 32.40 -5.41 16.09
N ALA A 866 31.34 -6.22 16.20
CA ALA A 866 30.01 -5.77 16.64
C ALA A 866 30.05 -5.30 18.11
N LYS A 867 30.75 -6.01 18.99
CA LYS A 867 30.95 -5.59 20.39
C LYS A 867 31.70 -4.25 20.45
N LYS A 868 32.82 -4.12 19.72
CA LYS A 868 33.60 -2.87 19.64
C LYS A 868 32.75 -1.72 19.10
N ALA A 869 32.00 -1.94 18.01
CA ALA A 869 31.09 -0.95 17.43
C ALA A 869 30.02 -0.49 18.43
N PHE A 870 29.37 -1.43 19.14
CA PHE A 870 28.34 -1.10 20.13
C PHE A 870 28.86 -0.18 21.24
N PHE A 871 29.99 -0.53 21.86
CA PHE A 871 30.58 0.28 22.93
C PHE A 871 31.17 1.61 22.43
N LEU A 872 31.64 1.68 21.18
CA LEU A 872 32.06 2.92 20.53
C LEU A 872 30.89 3.89 20.34
N ILE A 873 29.73 3.37 19.95
CA ILE A 873 28.50 4.15 19.76
C ILE A 873 27.97 4.62 21.11
N LEU A 874 27.87 3.74 22.11
CA LEU A 874 27.29 4.07 23.41
C LEU A 874 28.03 5.22 24.11
N ARG A 875 29.38 5.20 24.08
CA ARG A 875 30.20 6.26 24.69
C ARG A 875 30.18 7.59 23.92
N ASN A 876 29.82 7.57 22.63
CA ASN A 876 29.78 8.73 21.74
C ASN A 876 28.36 9.00 21.20
N ALA A 877 27.32 8.60 21.93
CA ALA A 877 25.94 8.52 21.42
C ALA A 877 25.44 9.84 20.83
N PHE A 878 25.75 10.98 21.45
CA PHE A 878 25.36 12.30 20.93
C PHE A 878 26.03 12.65 19.60
N ARG A 879 27.30 12.26 19.39
CA ARG A 879 28.01 12.51 18.13
C ARG A 879 27.43 11.66 17.01
N PHE A 880 27.19 10.37 17.28
CA PHE A 880 26.51 9.47 16.34
C PHE A 880 25.09 9.95 16.03
N GLY A 881 24.32 10.37 17.04
CA GLY A 881 22.97 10.91 16.87
C GLY A 881 22.94 12.16 16.00
N THR A 882 23.83 13.13 16.26
CA THR A 882 23.91 14.37 15.46
C THR A 882 24.24 14.07 13.99
N VAL A 883 25.24 13.22 13.75
CA VAL A 883 25.63 12.82 12.38
C VAL A 883 24.50 12.06 11.67
N ALA A 884 23.78 11.19 12.39
CA ALA A 884 22.65 10.44 11.82
C ALA A 884 21.47 11.34 11.45
N ILE A 885 21.11 12.31 12.30
CA ILE A 885 20.02 13.27 12.04
C ILE A 885 20.36 14.13 10.82
N LEU A 886 21.57 14.71 10.80
CA LEU A 886 22.02 15.54 9.68
C LEU A 886 22.15 14.73 8.39
N GLY A 887 22.69 13.52 8.47
CA GLY A 887 22.75 12.59 7.34
C GLY A 887 21.38 12.27 6.78
N THR A 888 20.35 12.12 7.63
CA THR A 888 18.96 11.89 7.21
C THR A 888 18.40 13.10 6.45
N MET A 889 18.67 14.32 6.93
CA MET A 889 18.24 15.55 6.25
C MET A 889 18.91 15.71 4.88
N ILE A 890 20.23 15.50 4.81
CA ILE A 890 20.99 15.55 3.56
C ILE A 890 20.48 14.49 2.58
N HIS A 891 20.22 13.28 3.07
CA HIS A 891 19.66 12.20 2.25
C HIS A 891 18.27 12.58 1.70
N ALA A 892 17.38 13.16 2.51
CA ALA A 892 16.05 13.57 2.08
C ALA A 892 16.11 14.66 0.99
N ILE A 893 16.95 15.68 1.17
CA ILE A 893 17.13 16.76 0.19
C ILE A 893 17.69 16.20 -1.12
N GLY A 894 18.74 15.36 -1.05
CA GLY A 894 19.35 14.75 -2.23
C GLY A 894 18.40 13.82 -2.96
N PHE A 895 17.61 13.05 -2.22
CA PHE A 895 16.63 12.14 -2.79
C PHE A 895 15.53 12.89 -3.54
N LEU A 896 14.97 13.94 -2.95
CA LEU A 896 13.98 14.81 -3.61
C LEU A 896 14.56 15.50 -4.84
N PHE A 897 15.78 16.04 -4.73
CA PHE A 897 16.45 16.71 -5.84
C PHE A 897 16.68 15.76 -7.02
N ILE A 898 17.28 14.59 -6.78
CA ILE A 898 17.59 13.61 -7.84
C ILE A 898 16.30 13.09 -8.48
N ILE A 899 15.28 12.75 -7.70
CA ILE A 899 14.02 12.24 -8.27
C ILE A 899 13.30 13.33 -9.07
N ALA A 900 13.12 14.53 -8.51
CA ALA A 900 12.40 15.60 -9.19
C ALA A 900 13.08 16.01 -10.49
N SER A 901 14.41 16.17 -10.47
CA SER A 901 15.18 16.53 -11.68
C SER A 901 15.21 15.41 -12.71
N SER A 902 15.38 14.14 -12.30
CA SER A 902 15.31 12.99 -13.21
C SER A 902 13.94 12.79 -13.84
N VAL A 903 12.86 12.96 -13.07
CA VAL A 903 11.48 12.82 -13.58
C VAL A 903 11.14 13.98 -14.52
N ALA A 904 11.55 15.21 -14.18
CA ALA A 904 11.38 16.37 -15.06
C ALA A 904 12.15 16.20 -16.38
N LEU A 905 13.41 15.75 -16.31
CA LEU A 905 14.20 15.46 -17.50
C LEU A 905 13.61 14.31 -18.31
N GLY A 906 13.15 13.25 -17.65
CA GLY A 906 12.50 12.10 -18.29
C GLY A 906 11.20 12.48 -18.98
N TYR A 907 10.41 13.39 -18.39
CA TYR A 907 9.24 13.97 -19.05
C TYR A 907 9.63 14.68 -20.35
N LEU A 908 10.62 15.58 -20.30
CA LEU A 908 11.07 16.33 -21.48
C LEU A 908 11.61 15.41 -22.59
N ILE A 909 12.39 14.38 -22.22
CA ILE A 909 12.91 13.39 -23.17
C ILE A 909 11.76 12.59 -23.81
N LEU A 910 10.79 12.14 -23.00
CA LEU A 910 9.68 11.34 -23.49
C LEU A 910 8.78 12.15 -24.44
N THR A 911 8.35 13.35 -24.05
CA THR A 911 7.51 14.20 -24.89
C THR A 911 8.23 14.70 -26.14
N GLY A 912 9.56 14.79 -26.10
CA GLY A 912 10.38 15.21 -27.24
C GLY A 912 10.64 14.11 -28.27
N LEU A 913 10.86 12.87 -27.83
CA LEU A 913 11.19 11.74 -28.71
C LEU A 913 9.97 10.88 -29.09
N TYR A 914 8.94 10.84 -28.24
CA TYR A 914 7.78 9.95 -28.38
C TYR A 914 6.48 10.67 -27.99
N PRO A 915 5.97 11.59 -28.83
CA PRO A 915 4.79 12.41 -28.50
C PRO A 915 3.48 11.61 -28.39
N ASP A 916 3.40 10.43 -29.00
CA ASP A 916 2.18 9.61 -29.06
C ASP A 916 1.98 8.70 -27.83
N ILE A 917 2.96 8.66 -26.92
CA ILE A 917 2.94 7.78 -25.73
C ILE A 917 2.39 8.53 -24.52
N SER A 918 1.50 7.89 -23.75
CA SER A 918 1.01 8.46 -22.49
C SER A 918 2.14 8.56 -21.45
N PRO A 919 2.44 9.74 -20.90
CA PRO A 919 3.59 9.92 -20.03
C PRO A 919 3.42 9.31 -18.63
N ALA A 920 2.19 9.06 -18.16
CA ALA A 920 1.93 8.74 -16.75
C ALA A 920 2.72 7.52 -16.26
N VAL A 921 2.72 6.42 -17.02
CA VAL A 921 3.36 5.15 -16.63
C VAL A 921 4.87 5.24 -16.76
N CYS A 922 5.34 5.80 -17.88
CA CYS A 922 6.76 6.01 -18.12
C CYS A 922 7.38 6.91 -17.04
N LEU A 923 6.67 7.94 -16.57
CA LEU A 923 7.12 8.78 -15.46
C LEU A 923 7.17 8.03 -14.13
N ILE A 924 6.23 7.10 -13.86
CA ILE A 924 6.30 6.23 -12.67
C ILE A 924 7.54 5.34 -12.76
N ILE A 925 7.80 4.75 -13.92
CA ILE A 925 8.99 3.91 -14.17
C ILE A 925 10.28 4.73 -14.02
N TYR A 926 10.33 5.94 -14.57
CA TYR A 926 11.46 6.86 -14.41
C TYR A 926 11.65 7.28 -12.95
N GLY A 927 10.56 7.54 -12.22
CA GLY A 927 10.60 7.80 -10.79
C GLY A 927 11.15 6.61 -9.99
N CYS A 928 10.77 5.38 -10.34
CA CYS A 928 11.32 4.16 -9.74
C CYS A 928 12.82 3.99 -10.04
N THR A 929 13.27 4.28 -11.27
CA THR A 929 14.69 4.23 -11.62
C THR A 929 15.49 5.32 -10.91
N ALA A 930 14.96 6.54 -10.85
CA ALA A 930 15.57 7.65 -10.12
C ALA A 930 15.62 7.39 -8.60
N TYR A 931 14.61 6.70 -8.06
CA TYR A 931 14.62 6.21 -6.68
C TYR A 931 15.77 5.26 -6.42
N VAL A 932 15.98 4.28 -7.30
CA VAL A 932 17.09 3.31 -7.17
C VAL A 932 18.44 4.01 -7.31
N ALA A 933 18.59 4.89 -8.30
CA ALA A 933 19.81 5.65 -8.53
C ALA A 933 20.16 6.56 -7.34
N SER A 934 19.19 7.35 -6.85
CA SER A 934 19.39 8.25 -5.69
C SER A 934 19.76 7.47 -4.43
N THR A 935 19.03 6.40 -4.12
CA THR A 935 19.31 5.55 -2.96
C THR A 935 20.72 4.95 -3.03
N SER A 936 21.12 4.50 -4.21
CA SER A 936 22.45 3.89 -4.44
C SER A 936 23.58 4.90 -4.20
N VAL A 937 23.48 6.10 -4.77
CA VAL A 937 24.50 7.15 -4.68
C VAL A 937 24.59 7.72 -3.25
N LEU A 938 23.45 8.02 -2.63
CA LEU A 938 23.40 8.62 -1.29
C LEU A 938 23.82 7.64 -0.18
N ASN A 939 23.61 6.33 -0.37
CA ASN A 939 24.08 5.32 0.58
C ASN A 939 25.61 5.24 0.66
N VAL A 940 26.32 5.44 -0.45
CA VAL A 940 27.80 5.49 -0.44
C VAL A 940 28.27 6.66 0.40
N PHE A 941 27.70 7.84 0.16
CA PHE A 941 28.03 9.04 0.92
C PHE A 941 27.74 8.85 2.41
N GLY A 942 26.54 8.38 2.77
CA GLY A 942 26.17 8.16 4.17
C GLY A 942 27.06 7.15 4.89
N LEU A 943 27.57 6.14 4.20
CA LEU A 943 28.53 5.20 4.77
C LEU A 943 29.95 5.79 4.91
N ALA A 944 30.36 6.65 3.97
CA ALA A 944 31.61 7.39 4.07
C ALA A 944 31.60 8.35 5.28
N VAL A 945 30.48 9.01 5.54
CA VAL A 945 30.27 9.86 6.72
C VAL A 945 30.44 9.05 8.02
N ASP A 946 29.75 7.92 8.15
CA ASP A 946 29.84 7.07 9.36
C ASP A 946 31.25 6.52 9.57
N THR A 947 31.92 6.09 8.50
CA THR A 947 33.29 5.58 8.58
C THR A 947 34.26 6.69 8.98
N THR A 948 34.11 7.87 8.39
CA THR A 948 34.92 9.05 8.72
C THR A 948 34.77 9.45 10.18
N LEU A 949 33.54 9.41 10.72
CA LEU A 949 33.30 9.66 12.15
C LEU A 949 34.06 8.67 13.04
N GLN A 950 34.05 7.38 12.70
CA GLN A 950 34.78 6.37 13.47
C GLN A 950 36.30 6.55 13.38
N CYS A 951 36.84 6.87 12.20
CA CYS A 951 38.26 7.20 12.05
C CYS A 951 38.66 8.43 12.87
N PHE A 952 37.81 9.48 12.87
CA PHE A 952 38.03 10.69 13.66
C PHE A 952 38.05 10.39 15.17
N ILE A 953 37.09 9.62 15.68
CA ILE A 953 37.05 9.22 17.10
C ILE A 953 38.30 8.40 17.45
N ALA A 954 38.76 7.52 16.54
CA ALA A 954 39.99 6.77 16.76
C ALA A 954 41.22 7.67 16.87
N CYS A 955 41.36 8.68 15.99
CA CYS A 955 42.42 9.67 16.09
C CYS A 955 42.37 10.47 17.39
N GLU A 956 41.19 10.89 17.83
CA GLU A 956 41.01 11.64 19.07
C GLU A 956 41.36 10.78 20.30
N GLU A 957 40.90 9.53 20.37
CA GLU A 957 41.20 8.62 21.49
C GLU A 957 42.69 8.24 21.56
N MET A 958 43.40 8.19 20.42
CA MET A 958 44.84 7.90 20.35
C MET A 958 45.73 9.16 20.40
N GLU A 959 45.14 10.36 20.50
CA GLU A 959 45.85 11.64 20.45
C GLU A 959 46.76 11.79 19.22
N LEU A 960 46.27 11.33 18.07
CA LEU A 960 47.00 11.40 16.81
C LEU A 960 46.73 12.73 16.09
N GLY A 961 47.76 13.58 16.02
CA GLY A 961 47.82 14.72 15.10
C GLY A 961 48.82 14.44 13.97
N GLY A 962 48.53 14.88 12.75
CA GLY A 962 49.46 14.71 11.61
C GLY A 962 48.85 15.10 10.26
N ASP A 963 49.70 15.13 9.22
CA ASP A 963 49.34 15.55 7.85
C ASP A 963 48.39 14.57 7.12
N PHE A 964 48.00 13.45 7.74
CA PHE A 964 46.96 12.58 7.16
C PHE A 964 45.54 13.04 7.54
N VAL A 965 45.39 13.80 8.64
CA VAL A 965 44.09 14.32 9.08
C VAL A 965 43.64 15.42 8.13
N PRO A 966 42.42 15.33 7.57
CA PRO A 966 41.89 16.39 6.71
C PRO A 966 41.82 17.74 7.43
N SER A 967 42.13 18.82 6.71
CA SER A 967 42.22 20.18 7.26
C SER A 967 40.96 20.67 7.96
N SER A 968 39.76 20.27 7.50
CA SER A 968 38.49 20.63 8.15
C SER A 968 38.30 20.01 9.54
N MET A 969 39.09 18.98 9.87
CA MET A 969 39.03 18.27 11.16
C MET A 969 40.22 18.56 12.08
N SER A 970 41.34 19.05 11.55
CA SER A 970 42.57 19.25 12.33
C SER A 970 42.35 20.19 13.52
N ARG A 971 41.51 21.23 13.36
CA ARG A 971 41.10 22.16 14.42
C ARG A 971 40.50 21.47 15.66
N TRP A 972 39.86 20.31 15.48
CA TRP A 972 39.21 19.58 16.59
C TRP A 972 40.17 18.64 17.34
N LEU A 973 41.34 18.34 16.77
CA LEU A 973 42.36 17.47 17.36
C LEU A 973 43.48 18.26 18.04
N ASP A 974 43.80 19.44 17.54
CA ASP A 974 44.91 20.28 18.00
C ASP A 974 44.47 21.21 19.14
N LYS A 975 44.51 20.72 20.39
CA LYS A 975 44.13 21.49 21.59
C LYS A 975 45.07 22.68 21.90
N SER A 976 46.18 22.82 21.17
CA SER A 976 47.23 23.83 21.42
C SER A 976 47.12 25.12 20.59
N LYS A 977 46.25 25.21 19.59
CA LYS A 977 46.07 26.44 18.81
C LYS A 977 44.90 27.27 19.36
N PRO A 978 45.09 28.58 19.65
CA PRO A 978 43.99 29.43 20.07
C PRO A 978 42.89 29.47 19.00
N ILE A 979 41.64 29.62 19.46
CA ILE A 979 40.47 29.82 18.61
C ILE A 979 40.66 31.16 17.90
N VAL A 980 41.22 31.12 16.69
CA VAL A 980 41.17 32.24 15.76
C VAL A 980 40.14 31.87 14.72
N ASP A 981 39.05 32.63 14.69
CA ASP A 981 38.04 32.56 13.64
C ASP A 981 38.69 32.94 12.31
N GLU A 982 39.11 31.94 11.53
CA GLU A 982 39.26 32.10 10.08
C GLU A 982 37.88 31.97 9.46
N ASP A 983 37.22 33.11 9.23
CA ASP A 983 36.34 33.42 8.09
C ASP A 983 35.73 34.83 8.33
N ASP A 984 36.44 35.86 7.84
CA ASP A 984 35.81 36.97 7.11
C ASP A 984 35.83 36.59 5.62
#